data_AF-A0A7R9QB23-F1
#
_entry.id   AF-A0A7R9QB23-F1
#
_cell.length_a   1.000
_cell.length_b   1.000
_cell.length_c   1.000
_cell.angle_alpha   90.00
_cell.angle_beta   90.00
_cell.angle_gamma   90.00
#
_symmetry.space_group_name_H-M   'P 1'
#
loop_
_entity.id
_entity.type
_entity.pdbx_description
1 polymer ?
#
loop_
_entity_poly.entity_id
_entity_poly.type
_entity_poly.pdbx_seq_one_letter_code
_entity_poly.pdbx_strand_id
1 'polypeptide(L)'
;MLGDGDYKLIIADFGFHTNKPKLKVYRGTVLQTESSLVDIPASIAVFHMDGNDPQTPAIAVASGAYLYVYKNMKPFYKFSLPTLEVNGMERDAWSQVKDEKIDTLMLKDVLNNIRLEIGDTGLTSRSQAFIALTNSAEMDTFVDTYKDQPLKRLTVVTCLTTMKKTVSDENAVSCLVMGTENRDVYILEPDAFTILVTATVPAVPVFIEVNGLFDVEYRLLVSCRDAHIYAIKRGYKTGRLCLQLNSQPVGLLRVNNHIVIATMNQMLSTFTTKGNCLWSVEQPALITAIESIEVERQSLKLIAVALECKQIHLYQDRHKVDILDTDDIVVAMKYGRFGREDNTLVMVSRNGSLTVKILKRTAKFAVKEFVDSPVLAVNSRLNIPKKTKLFVDQTMREREQSISIHRTFQHDLYRLKLIAARSYVKAIASSLNPLSSNAIDPLKLSAQVHGLGPIFRLVLELQNTSPDTPSMDLLMTFQCDVRIYTIDRSVIRVPFLAPGFIYPFATRIVLVVKSDEIIPIITAVINMPAIMDSISEAILRCRKAFNRNITRNVEFRKEQLKAIHRLLSENEEMFVDSLELDFKKPKNEVIMNELEVTKNDLVYQLDNIDEYVKRRPVDKLGFSVVDEPFIQYEPYAAITAGNCAIIKPSEVPKNTEHLLSELIPQYLDNNCYHVITGGPEVSTELLRHRFDYIFFTGSTTVGRIVYESAAKHLTPVTLELGGKSPLWIDETVGDLEVACRRLLWAKLINLGQTCVAPDYVITTSKCQTLFIGTAIKILNEFCGSDPQKSMGLSRFVNERNFNRVHTLLSATQGNIVYGGKTDLEDRYIEPTIVADVPPDDSLMSEEIFGPILPILIVRDVCEAIAFIRSRDKPLALYVFSSDDQTINKFVDQTSSGVFCANDAIINLMLDSLPFGGVGNSGTGRYHGKWSFETFSHMKGSLIRNYNKEMEAMTQNRYLPFSDEKTDAMKNMVRKPAPYEMPDNRFIND
;
A
#
# COMPACT_ATOMS: atom_id res chain seq x y z
N MET A 1 -16.86 37.77 -22.94
CA MET A 1 -15.98 38.77 -22.27
C MET A 1 -15.43 39.82 -23.22
N LEU A 2 -14.87 39.45 -24.38
CA LEU A 2 -14.35 40.41 -25.37
C LEU A 2 -15.27 40.59 -26.59
N GLY A 3 -16.43 39.93 -26.61
CA GLY A 3 -17.33 39.92 -27.76
C GLY A 3 -16.77 39.15 -28.97
N ASP A 4 -15.70 38.37 -28.78
CA ASP A 4 -14.95 37.63 -29.80
C ASP A 4 -15.44 36.20 -30.06
N GLY A 5 -16.51 35.79 -29.36
CA GLY A 5 -17.05 34.42 -29.43
C GLY A 5 -16.18 33.34 -28.76
N ASP A 6 -15.14 33.72 -28.01
CA ASP A 6 -14.25 32.80 -27.28
C ASP A 6 -14.63 32.77 -25.79
N TYR A 7 -15.22 31.65 -25.33
CA TYR A 7 -15.67 31.51 -23.94
C TYR A 7 -14.49 31.22 -23.01
N LYS A 8 -14.32 32.05 -21.98
CA LYS A 8 -13.20 31.96 -21.02
C LYS A 8 -13.70 31.48 -19.67
N LEU A 9 -12.86 30.70 -18.98
CA LEU A 9 -13.12 30.22 -17.64
C LEU A 9 -12.58 31.24 -16.64
N ILE A 10 -13.37 31.55 -15.62
CA ILE A 10 -12.99 32.49 -14.57
C ILE A 10 -13.11 31.78 -13.23
N ILE A 11 -12.02 31.78 -12.47
CA ILE A 11 -11.94 31.16 -11.15
C ILE A 11 -11.60 32.25 -10.15
N ALA A 12 -12.44 32.40 -9.13
CA ALA A 12 -12.14 33.20 -7.96
C ALA A 12 -11.44 32.29 -6.94
N ASP A 13 -10.11 32.37 -6.91
CA ASP A 13 -9.25 31.53 -6.07
C ASP A 13 -9.03 32.17 -4.70
N PHE A 14 -9.19 31.38 -3.64
CA PHE A 14 -8.92 31.80 -2.26
C PHE A 14 -7.43 32.06 -2.01
N GLY A 15 -6.55 31.43 -2.79
CA GLY A 15 -5.11 31.68 -2.71
C GLY A 15 -4.44 31.05 -1.49
N PHE A 16 -4.85 29.84 -1.09
CA PHE A 16 -4.35 29.12 0.11
C PHE A 16 -2.81 29.06 0.24
N HIS A 17 -2.08 29.04 -0.88
CA HIS A 17 -0.61 29.03 -0.89
C HIS A 17 0.04 30.42 -0.92
N THR A 18 -0.71 31.47 -1.26
CA THR A 18 -0.19 32.84 -1.47
C THR A 18 -0.78 33.88 -0.51
N ASN A 19 -1.71 33.48 0.36
CA ASN A 19 -2.46 34.31 1.32
C ASN A 19 -3.13 35.56 0.69
N LYS A 20 -3.38 35.54 -0.62
CA LYS A 20 -4.05 36.63 -1.34
C LYS A 20 -5.07 36.05 -2.31
N PRO A 21 -6.36 36.37 -2.17
CA PRO A 21 -7.38 35.91 -3.10
C PRO A 21 -7.16 36.56 -4.47
N LYS A 22 -7.38 35.78 -5.53
CA LYS A 22 -7.13 36.21 -6.91
C LYS A 22 -8.27 35.80 -7.84
N LEU A 23 -8.62 36.69 -8.76
CA LEU A 23 -9.47 36.39 -9.90
C LEU A 23 -8.59 35.94 -11.06
N LYS A 24 -8.69 34.68 -11.45
CA LYS A 24 -7.90 34.04 -12.51
C LYS A 24 -8.76 33.83 -13.74
N VAL A 25 -8.27 34.24 -14.91
CA VAL A 25 -8.94 34.04 -16.20
C VAL A 25 -8.12 33.06 -17.02
N TYR A 26 -8.76 31.99 -17.49
CA TYR A 26 -8.14 30.95 -18.29
C TYR A 26 -8.63 31.01 -19.73
N ARG A 27 -7.69 30.80 -20.67
CA ARG A 27 -7.96 30.58 -22.09
C ARG A 27 -7.45 29.19 -22.45
N GLY A 28 -8.37 28.24 -22.66
CA GLY A 28 -8.01 26.82 -22.60
C GLY A 28 -7.44 26.47 -21.22
N THR A 29 -6.45 25.58 -21.15
CA THR A 29 -5.82 25.22 -19.87
C THR A 29 -4.77 26.23 -19.39
N VAL A 30 -4.50 27.30 -20.16
CA VAL A 30 -3.49 28.30 -19.85
C VAL A 30 -4.11 29.48 -19.12
N LEU A 31 -3.49 29.87 -18.01
CA LEU A 31 -3.83 31.07 -17.27
C LEU A 31 -3.44 32.32 -18.07
N GLN A 32 -4.41 33.18 -18.38
CA GLN A 32 -4.22 34.38 -19.18
C GLN A 32 -3.93 35.62 -18.33
N THR A 33 -4.75 35.86 -17.30
CA THR A 33 -4.62 37.04 -16.43
C THR A 33 -4.99 36.69 -14.99
N GLU A 34 -4.29 37.32 -14.05
CA GLU A 34 -4.65 37.31 -12.63
C GLU A 34 -4.92 38.74 -12.16
N SER A 35 -5.89 38.92 -11.28
CA SER A 35 -6.16 40.19 -10.61
C SER A 35 -6.39 39.93 -9.12
N SER A 36 -5.71 40.67 -8.25
CA SER A 36 -5.88 40.52 -6.81
C SER A 36 -7.27 40.98 -6.39
N LEU A 37 -7.93 40.18 -5.56
CA LEU A 37 -9.17 40.54 -4.89
C LEU A 37 -8.86 41.16 -3.53
N VAL A 38 -9.78 42.01 -3.06
CA VAL A 38 -9.62 42.74 -1.79
C VAL A 38 -9.79 41.80 -0.59
N ASP A 39 -10.71 40.86 -0.70
CA ASP A 39 -11.09 39.94 0.36
C ASP A 39 -11.51 38.58 -0.27
N ILE A 40 -11.78 37.58 0.55
CA ILE A 40 -12.12 36.23 0.12
C ILE A 40 -13.45 36.29 -0.68
N PRO A 41 -13.49 35.78 -1.92
CA PRO A 41 -14.70 35.78 -2.73
C PRO A 41 -15.69 34.73 -2.22
N ALA A 42 -16.92 35.11 -1.89
CA ALA A 42 -17.96 34.15 -1.51
C ALA A 42 -18.57 33.45 -2.73
N SER A 43 -18.78 34.19 -3.82
CA SER A 43 -19.42 33.68 -5.03
C SER A 43 -19.13 34.56 -6.24
N ILE A 44 -19.28 33.99 -7.44
CA ILE A 44 -19.12 34.66 -8.73
C ILE A 44 -20.32 34.38 -9.62
N ALA A 45 -20.83 35.40 -10.29
CA ALA A 45 -21.95 35.27 -11.23
C ALA A 45 -21.66 36.06 -12.52
N VAL A 46 -22.13 35.54 -13.64
CA VAL A 46 -22.06 36.20 -14.96
C VAL A 46 -23.46 36.62 -15.35
N PHE A 47 -23.66 37.89 -15.70
CA PHE A 47 -24.98 38.45 -16.00
C PHE A 47 -24.91 39.53 -17.08
N HIS A 48 -26.05 39.81 -17.71
CA HIS A 48 -26.19 40.88 -18.71
C HIS A 48 -26.89 42.08 -18.09
N MET A 49 -26.27 43.26 -18.21
CA MET A 49 -26.77 44.51 -17.62
C MET A 49 -27.82 45.18 -18.51
N ASP A 50 -27.53 45.29 -19.81
CA ASP A 50 -28.34 45.97 -20.82
C ASP A 50 -28.58 45.06 -22.04
N GLY A 51 -29.56 45.44 -22.87
CA GLY A 51 -29.89 44.74 -24.12
C GLY A 51 -29.13 45.24 -25.34
N ASN A 52 -28.14 46.12 -25.17
CA ASN A 52 -27.43 46.79 -26.26
C ASN A 52 -26.52 45.82 -27.04
N ASP A 53 -26.46 45.97 -28.36
CA ASP A 53 -25.62 45.16 -29.26
C ASP A 53 -24.27 45.87 -29.53
N PRO A 54 -23.10 45.25 -29.30
CA PRO A 54 -22.86 43.87 -28.85
C PRO A 54 -23.09 43.64 -27.36
N GLN A 55 -23.85 42.60 -27.04
CA GLN A 55 -24.16 42.20 -25.67
C GLN A 55 -22.94 41.54 -24.99
N THR A 56 -22.14 42.34 -24.29
CA THR A 56 -21.02 41.82 -23.47
C THR A 56 -21.48 41.55 -22.04
N PRO A 57 -21.34 40.31 -21.50
CA PRO A 57 -21.71 40.02 -20.13
C PRO A 57 -20.75 40.68 -19.13
N ALA A 58 -21.28 41.08 -17.98
CA ALA A 58 -20.53 41.55 -16.82
C ALA A 58 -20.35 40.40 -15.80
N ILE A 59 -19.32 40.53 -14.96
CA ILE A 59 -19.03 39.58 -13.89
C ILE A 59 -19.30 40.27 -12.56
N ALA A 60 -20.08 39.66 -11.70
CA ALA A 60 -20.25 40.08 -10.32
C ALA A 60 -19.48 39.12 -9.40
N VAL A 61 -18.57 39.66 -8.59
CA VAL A 61 -17.82 38.93 -7.56
C VAL A 61 -18.26 39.44 -6.19
N ALA A 62 -18.91 38.57 -5.42
CA ALA A 62 -19.30 38.87 -4.05
C ALA A 62 -18.13 38.59 -3.11
N SER A 63 -17.76 39.56 -2.27
CA SER A 63 -16.66 39.42 -1.32
C SER A 63 -16.89 40.32 -0.10
N GLY A 64 -17.00 39.70 1.07
CA GLY A 64 -17.37 40.38 2.31
C GLY A 64 -18.74 41.07 2.18
N ALA A 65 -18.78 42.35 2.55
CA ALA A 65 -19.98 43.19 2.47
C ALA A 65 -20.21 43.84 1.09
N TYR A 66 -19.38 43.51 0.11
CA TYR A 66 -19.30 44.21 -1.17
C TYR A 66 -19.54 43.28 -2.35
N LEU A 67 -20.10 43.86 -3.40
CA LEU A 67 -20.27 43.21 -4.69
C LEU A 67 -19.48 44.02 -5.74
N TYR A 68 -18.45 43.40 -6.30
CA TYR A 68 -17.59 44.01 -7.30
C TYR A 68 -18.02 43.57 -8.69
N VAL A 69 -18.41 44.53 -9.52
CA VAL A 69 -18.82 44.29 -10.90
C VAL A 69 -17.66 44.62 -11.83
N TYR A 70 -17.32 43.69 -12.71
CA TYR A 70 -16.28 43.82 -13.71
C TYR A 70 -16.90 43.81 -15.12
N LYS A 71 -16.56 44.80 -15.93
CA LYS A 71 -16.91 44.87 -17.35
C LYS A 71 -15.62 44.79 -18.16
N ASN A 72 -15.54 43.86 -19.11
CA ASN A 72 -14.31 43.58 -19.88
C ASN A 72 -13.10 43.30 -18.97
N MET A 73 -13.30 42.57 -17.86
CA MET A 73 -12.30 42.28 -16.81
C MET A 73 -11.72 43.50 -16.10
N LYS A 74 -12.31 44.68 -16.26
CA LYS A 74 -11.94 45.89 -15.54
C LYS A 74 -12.96 46.16 -14.43
N PRO A 75 -12.54 46.57 -13.23
CA PRO A 75 -13.46 47.02 -12.19
C PRO A 75 -14.36 48.14 -12.74
N PHE A 76 -15.67 47.93 -12.69
CA PHE A 76 -16.68 48.84 -13.23
C PHE A 76 -17.49 49.50 -12.11
N TYR A 77 -17.98 48.71 -11.16
CA TYR A 77 -18.81 49.21 -10.07
C TYR A 77 -18.57 48.44 -8.77
N LYS A 78 -18.76 49.12 -7.64
CA LYS A 78 -18.71 48.52 -6.30
C LYS A 78 -20.02 48.83 -5.59
N PHE A 79 -20.87 47.81 -5.45
CA PHE A 79 -22.07 47.89 -4.61
C PHE A 79 -21.70 47.53 -3.17
N SER A 80 -22.25 48.28 -2.20
CA SER A 80 -22.05 48.05 -0.77
C SER A 80 -23.40 47.72 -0.14
N LEU A 81 -23.44 46.66 0.67
CA LEU A 81 -24.65 46.30 1.39
C LEU A 81 -25.08 47.42 2.35
N PRO A 82 -26.41 47.59 2.58
CA PRO A 82 -26.91 48.52 3.58
C PRO A 82 -26.32 48.22 4.96
N THR A 83 -25.92 49.26 5.69
CA THR A 83 -25.46 49.12 7.08
C THR A 83 -26.62 48.74 7.98
N LEU A 84 -26.40 47.75 8.85
CA LEU A 84 -27.36 47.34 9.86
C LEU A 84 -27.27 48.24 11.10
N GLU A 85 -28.33 48.27 11.89
CA GLU A 85 -28.34 49.00 13.16
C GLU A 85 -27.37 48.35 14.18
N VAL A 86 -26.54 49.19 14.79
CA VAL A 86 -25.61 48.83 15.87
C VAL A 86 -26.38 48.83 17.19
N ASN A 87 -26.17 47.79 18.02
CA ASN A 87 -26.81 47.67 19.32
C ASN A 87 -26.49 48.88 20.23
N GLY A 88 -27.49 49.38 20.96
CA GLY A 88 -27.32 50.54 21.84
C GLY A 88 -26.30 50.31 22.96
N MET A 89 -26.36 49.15 23.62
CA MET A 89 -25.45 48.79 24.71
C MET A 89 -24.01 48.63 24.23
N GLU A 90 -23.81 48.10 23.02
CA GLU A 90 -22.49 48.02 22.38
C GLU A 90 -21.92 49.42 22.13
N ARG A 91 -22.75 50.34 21.62
CA ARG A 91 -22.35 51.73 21.37
C ARG A 91 -21.99 52.45 22.66
N ASP A 92 -22.76 52.23 23.72
CA ASP A 92 -22.51 52.83 25.03
C ASP A 92 -21.22 52.29 25.64
N ALA A 93 -20.93 50.99 25.52
CA ALA A 93 -19.69 50.39 26.00
C ALA A 93 -18.45 51.00 25.30
N TRP A 94 -18.48 51.14 23.97
CA TRP A 94 -17.40 51.81 23.23
C TRP A 94 -17.28 53.30 23.56
N SER A 95 -18.39 53.99 23.83
CA SER A 95 -18.36 55.39 24.28
C SER A 95 -17.77 55.54 25.68
N GLN A 96 -18.06 54.60 26.59
CA GLN A 96 -17.52 54.61 27.95
C GLN A 96 -16.00 54.40 27.96
N VAL A 97 -15.47 53.55 27.08
CA VAL A 97 -14.01 53.40 26.92
C VAL A 97 -13.39 54.64 26.28
N LYS A 98 -14.06 55.25 25.30
CA LYS A 98 -13.60 56.50 24.70
C LYS A 98 -13.51 57.63 25.74
N ASP A 99 -14.47 57.69 26.66
CA ASP A 99 -14.50 58.64 27.77
C ASP A 99 -13.59 58.24 28.96
N GLU A 100 -12.78 57.17 28.82
CA GLU A 100 -11.90 56.62 29.87
C GLU A 100 -12.64 56.21 31.18
N LYS A 101 -13.94 55.89 31.07
CA LYS A 101 -14.79 55.50 32.23
C LYS A 101 -14.67 54.02 32.60
N ILE A 102 -14.31 53.15 31.65
CA ILE A 102 -14.08 51.72 31.86
C ILE A 102 -12.75 51.32 31.20
N ASP A 103 -12.05 50.36 31.81
CA ASP A 103 -10.80 49.83 31.26
C ASP A 103 -11.05 48.78 30.15
N THR A 104 -9.99 48.34 29.49
CA THR A 104 -10.08 47.42 28.35
C THR A 104 -10.55 46.01 28.75
N LEU A 105 -10.30 45.57 29.99
CA LEU A 105 -10.77 44.29 30.52
C LEU A 105 -12.28 44.34 30.80
N MET A 106 -12.77 45.42 31.43
CA MET A 106 -14.18 45.65 31.67
C MET A 106 -14.96 45.82 30.36
N LEU A 107 -14.39 46.49 29.35
CA LEU A 107 -15.00 46.54 28.02
C LEU A 107 -15.19 45.13 27.45
N LYS A 108 -14.19 44.25 27.60
CA LYS A 108 -14.28 42.88 27.10
C LYS A 108 -15.35 42.08 27.82
N ASP A 109 -15.49 42.23 29.13
CA ASP A 109 -16.52 41.57 29.91
C ASP A 109 -17.93 42.07 29.55
N VAL A 110 -18.11 43.39 29.39
CA VAL A 110 -19.37 43.98 28.94
C VAL A 110 -19.74 43.50 27.54
N LEU A 111 -18.80 43.51 26.60
CA LEU A 111 -19.04 43.02 25.24
C LEU A 111 -19.29 41.50 25.20
N ASN A 112 -18.66 40.71 26.08
CA ASN A 112 -18.95 39.28 26.24
C ASN A 112 -20.35 39.02 26.79
N ASN A 113 -20.81 39.82 27.75
CA ASN A 113 -22.18 39.72 28.27
C ASN A 113 -23.20 40.07 27.19
N ILE A 114 -22.98 41.14 26.43
CA ILE A 114 -23.82 41.49 25.27
C ILE A 114 -23.80 40.32 24.27
N ARG A 115 -22.64 39.74 23.97
CA ARG A 115 -22.50 38.58 23.07
C ARG A 115 -23.35 37.38 23.50
N LEU A 116 -23.43 37.10 24.80
CA LEU A 116 -24.25 36.02 25.34
C LEU A 116 -25.75 36.29 25.18
N GLU A 117 -26.18 37.55 25.24
CA GLU A 117 -27.59 37.93 25.11
C GLU A 117 -28.08 37.98 23.65
N ILE A 118 -27.32 38.61 22.74
CA ILE A 118 -27.76 38.86 21.35
C ILE A 118 -27.10 37.94 20.33
N GLY A 119 -26.13 37.12 20.74
CA GLY A 119 -25.33 36.23 19.88
C GLY A 119 -24.25 36.96 19.08
N ASP A 120 -23.31 36.21 18.50
CA ASP A 120 -22.16 36.75 17.76
C ASP A 120 -22.59 37.69 16.62
N THR A 121 -23.57 37.27 15.81
CA THR A 121 -24.05 38.05 14.64
C THR A 121 -24.69 39.39 15.01
N GLY A 122 -25.06 39.59 16.29
CA GLY A 122 -25.64 40.82 16.82
C GLY A 122 -24.63 41.95 17.01
N LEU A 123 -23.34 41.61 17.19
CA LEU A 123 -22.26 42.57 17.44
C LEU A 123 -21.60 43.05 16.13
N THR A 124 -20.90 44.18 16.19
CA THR A 124 -20.02 44.62 15.08
C THR A 124 -18.77 43.77 14.99
N SER A 125 -18.19 43.70 13.79
CA SER A 125 -16.91 43.00 13.54
C SER A 125 -15.77 43.56 14.39
N ARG A 126 -15.81 44.85 14.75
CA ARG A 126 -14.86 45.48 15.68
C ARG A 126 -14.94 44.85 17.07
N SER A 127 -16.16 44.76 17.63
CA SER A 127 -16.37 44.18 18.96
C SER A 127 -16.00 42.70 19.00
N GLN A 128 -16.34 41.94 17.94
CA GLN A 128 -15.92 40.54 17.81
C GLN A 128 -14.40 40.40 17.76
N ALA A 129 -13.71 41.22 16.96
CA ALA A 129 -12.25 41.22 16.88
C ALA A 129 -11.60 41.58 18.21
N PHE A 130 -12.15 42.55 18.95
CA PHE A 130 -11.66 42.92 20.27
C PHE A 130 -11.83 41.80 21.31
N ILE A 131 -12.99 41.13 21.34
CA ILE A 131 -13.24 39.98 22.22
C ILE A 131 -12.24 38.84 21.95
N ALA A 132 -11.81 38.65 20.70
CA ALA A 132 -10.88 37.59 20.31
C ALA A 132 -9.44 37.82 20.81
N LEU A 133 -9.06 39.04 21.17
CA LEU A 133 -7.72 39.35 21.71
C LEU A 133 -7.57 38.80 23.12
N THR A 134 -6.48 38.09 23.41
CA THR A 134 -6.22 37.51 24.75
C THR A 134 -5.21 38.32 25.57
N ASN A 135 -4.40 39.16 24.93
CA ASN A 135 -3.33 39.93 25.56
C ASN A 135 -3.79 41.36 25.88
N SER A 136 -3.60 41.79 27.13
CA SER A 136 -3.96 43.14 27.59
C SER A 136 -3.29 44.25 26.75
N ALA A 137 -2.01 44.09 26.40
CA ALA A 137 -1.29 45.13 25.65
C ALA A 137 -1.81 45.30 24.20
N GLU A 138 -2.27 44.21 23.59
CA GLU A 138 -2.90 44.25 22.25
C GLU A 138 -4.29 44.86 22.33
N MET A 139 -5.03 44.60 23.40
CA MET A 139 -6.34 45.20 23.64
C MET A 139 -6.25 46.72 23.80
N ASP A 140 -5.27 47.21 24.57
CA ASP A 140 -5.04 48.65 24.75
C ASP A 140 -4.69 49.31 23.41
N THR A 141 -3.77 48.70 22.66
CA THR A 141 -3.39 49.17 21.31
C THR A 141 -4.58 49.19 20.34
N PHE A 142 -5.45 48.16 20.41
CA PHE A 142 -6.64 48.05 19.56
C PHE A 142 -7.66 49.14 19.91
N VAL A 143 -7.92 49.38 21.20
CA VAL A 143 -8.82 50.44 21.64
C VAL A 143 -8.31 51.80 21.20
N ASP A 144 -7.03 52.10 21.40
CA ASP A 144 -6.45 53.38 20.97
C ASP A 144 -6.57 53.62 19.47
N THR A 145 -6.48 52.55 18.66
CA THR A 145 -6.62 52.63 17.21
C THR A 145 -8.06 52.90 16.76
N TYR A 146 -9.05 52.34 17.46
CA TYR A 146 -10.44 52.28 16.98
C TYR A 146 -11.45 53.09 17.78
N LYS A 147 -11.12 53.60 18.98
CA LYS A 147 -12.05 54.34 19.87
C LYS A 147 -12.69 55.56 19.22
N ASP A 148 -11.99 56.23 18.30
CA ASP A 148 -12.48 57.43 17.62
C ASP A 148 -13.24 57.17 16.32
N GLN A 149 -13.25 55.92 15.84
CA GLN A 149 -13.92 55.58 14.59
C GLN A 149 -15.39 55.19 14.85
N PRO A 150 -16.36 55.60 14.00
CA PRO A 150 -17.76 55.22 14.17
C PRO A 150 -17.95 53.70 14.03
N LEU A 151 -18.78 53.11 14.88
CA LEU A 151 -19.17 51.70 14.77
C LEU A 151 -20.05 51.51 13.54
N LYS A 152 -19.70 50.51 12.72
CA LYS A 152 -20.48 50.10 11.55
C LYS A 152 -20.76 48.61 11.64
N ARG A 153 -22.04 48.23 11.52
CA ARG A 153 -22.44 46.84 11.39
C ARG A 153 -22.70 46.54 9.94
N LEU A 154 -21.84 45.71 9.36
CA LEU A 154 -21.96 45.23 7.99
C LEU A 154 -22.26 43.73 8.03
N THR A 155 -23.12 43.28 7.11
CA THR A 155 -23.31 41.85 6.86
C THR A 155 -22.46 41.40 5.67
N VAL A 156 -22.31 40.10 5.50
CA VAL A 156 -21.50 39.48 4.46
C VAL A 156 -22.40 38.74 3.48
N VAL A 157 -22.08 38.81 2.19
CA VAL A 157 -22.75 38.02 1.15
C VAL A 157 -22.28 36.57 1.24
N THR A 158 -23.20 35.62 1.32
CA THR A 158 -22.88 34.18 1.42
C THR A 158 -23.00 33.47 0.08
N CYS A 159 -23.94 33.89 -0.76
CA CYS A 159 -24.21 33.26 -2.05
C CYS A 159 -24.77 34.27 -3.04
N LEU A 160 -24.52 34.03 -4.33
CA LEU A 160 -24.92 34.90 -5.43
C LEU A 160 -25.39 34.03 -6.61
N THR A 161 -26.49 34.42 -7.23
CA THR A 161 -27.01 33.80 -8.46
C THR A 161 -27.66 34.86 -9.35
N THR A 162 -28.15 34.46 -10.52
CA THR A 162 -28.80 35.34 -11.49
C THR A 162 -30.22 34.92 -11.78
N MET A 163 -31.08 35.90 -12.09
CA MET A 163 -32.46 35.69 -12.49
C MET A 163 -32.76 36.49 -13.74
N LYS A 164 -33.34 35.88 -14.76
CA LYS A 164 -33.76 36.59 -15.97
C LYS A 164 -34.87 37.60 -15.65
N LYS A 165 -34.77 38.82 -16.20
CA LYS A 165 -35.69 39.93 -15.87
C LYS A 165 -37.05 39.76 -16.57
N THR A 166 -37.05 39.79 -17.90
CA THR A 166 -38.28 39.86 -18.71
C THR A 166 -38.44 38.68 -19.68
N VAL A 167 -37.36 38.19 -20.27
CA VAL A 167 -37.36 37.12 -21.29
C VAL A 167 -36.43 35.99 -20.84
N SER A 168 -36.76 34.75 -21.18
CA SER A 168 -36.01 33.55 -20.81
C SER A 168 -34.78 33.25 -21.68
N ASP A 169 -34.36 34.18 -22.54
CA ASP A 169 -33.23 33.99 -23.46
C ASP A 169 -31.87 34.01 -22.73
N GLU A 170 -30.88 33.29 -23.26
CA GLU A 170 -29.55 33.10 -22.66
C GLU A 170 -28.85 34.45 -22.45
N ASN A 171 -28.97 35.35 -23.41
CA ASN A 171 -28.34 36.68 -23.37
C ASN A 171 -29.27 37.78 -22.82
N ALA A 172 -30.45 37.42 -22.31
CA ALA A 172 -31.38 38.41 -21.74
C ALA A 172 -30.83 39.05 -20.46
N VAL A 173 -31.21 40.31 -20.24
CA VAL A 173 -30.91 41.08 -19.04
C VAL A 173 -31.31 40.31 -17.79
N SER A 174 -30.38 40.24 -16.82
CA SER A 174 -30.49 39.35 -15.66
C SER A 174 -30.27 40.13 -14.35
N CYS A 175 -31.23 40.05 -13.43
CA CYS A 175 -31.12 40.58 -12.08
C CYS A 175 -30.18 39.71 -11.24
N LEU A 176 -29.46 40.35 -10.31
CA LEU A 176 -28.62 39.63 -9.35
C LEU A 176 -29.42 39.31 -8.10
N VAL A 177 -29.32 38.07 -7.64
CA VAL A 177 -29.97 37.60 -6.41
C VAL A 177 -28.88 37.16 -5.44
N MET A 178 -28.84 37.73 -4.24
CA MET A 178 -27.81 37.43 -3.25
C MET A 178 -28.42 37.15 -1.87
N GLY A 179 -27.83 36.19 -1.16
CA GLY A 179 -28.13 35.90 0.23
C GLY A 179 -27.05 36.46 1.17
N THR A 180 -27.42 36.84 2.38
CA THR A 180 -26.48 37.39 3.37
C THR A 180 -26.46 36.61 4.67
N GLU A 181 -25.38 36.78 5.44
CA GLU A 181 -25.22 36.21 6.77
C GLU A 181 -26.31 36.70 7.75
N ASN A 182 -26.88 37.90 7.52
CA ASN A 182 -28.00 38.44 8.31
C ASN A 182 -29.36 37.79 7.98
N ARG A 183 -29.37 36.75 7.11
CA ARG A 183 -30.58 36.01 6.67
C ARG A 183 -31.47 36.79 5.70
N ASP A 184 -30.94 37.84 5.10
CA ASP A 184 -31.62 38.61 4.08
C ASP A 184 -31.30 38.05 2.69
N VAL A 185 -32.27 38.17 1.78
CA VAL A 185 -32.14 37.87 0.35
C VAL A 185 -32.51 39.12 -0.42
N TYR A 186 -31.56 39.64 -1.19
CA TYR A 186 -31.70 40.86 -1.98
C TYR A 186 -31.75 40.54 -3.47
N ILE A 187 -32.65 41.21 -4.18
CA ILE A 187 -32.70 41.22 -5.65
C ILE A 187 -32.28 42.60 -6.12
N LEU A 188 -31.20 42.68 -6.89
CA LEU A 188 -30.67 43.93 -7.41
C LEU A 188 -31.10 44.17 -8.85
N GLU A 189 -31.27 45.44 -9.18
CA GLU A 189 -31.42 45.86 -10.56
C GLU A 189 -30.10 45.65 -11.33
N PRO A 190 -30.15 45.13 -12.57
CA PRO A 190 -28.96 44.86 -13.39
C PRO A 190 -28.09 46.09 -13.72
N ASP A 191 -28.69 47.27 -13.87
CA ASP A 191 -27.98 48.47 -14.37
C ASP A 191 -27.69 49.49 -13.27
N ALA A 192 -28.70 49.95 -12.51
CA ALA A 192 -28.47 50.91 -11.43
C ALA A 192 -27.99 50.27 -10.12
N PHE A 193 -27.96 48.93 -10.03
CA PHE A 193 -27.60 48.17 -8.83
C PHE A 193 -28.39 48.56 -7.57
N THR A 194 -29.60 49.09 -7.74
CA THR A 194 -30.52 49.39 -6.63
C THR A 194 -31.24 48.13 -6.16
N ILE A 195 -31.56 48.07 -4.87
CA ILE A 195 -32.32 46.95 -4.30
C ILE A 195 -33.78 47.04 -4.77
N LEU A 196 -34.22 46.06 -5.55
CA LEU A 196 -35.60 45.93 -6.03
C LEU A 196 -36.49 45.24 -5.00
N VAL A 197 -35.98 44.18 -4.37
CA VAL A 197 -36.70 43.37 -3.39
C VAL A 197 -35.77 42.99 -2.25
N THR A 198 -36.29 43.11 -1.02
CA THR A 198 -35.71 42.56 0.19
C THR A 198 -36.67 41.53 0.77
N ALA A 199 -36.17 40.31 0.98
CA ALA A 199 -36.89 39.25 1.66
C ALA A 199 -36.01 38.65 2.77
N THR A 200 -36.60 38.04 3.79
CA THR A 200 -35.87 37.42 4.89
C THR A 200 -36.18 35.92 4.99
N VAL A 201 -35.21 35.13 5.41
CA VAL A 201 -35.36 33.71 5.70
C VAL A 201 -35.05 33.41 7.17
N PRO A 202 -35.57 32.31 7.75
CA PRO A 202 -35.35 32.02 9.17
C PRO A 202 -33.88 31.70 9.54
N ALA A 203 -33.10 31.19 8.60
CA ALA A 203 -31.71 30.77 8.80
C ALA A 203 -30.79 31.26 7.67
N VAL A 204 -29.47 31.19 7.86
CA VAL A 204 -28.48 31.77 6.94
C VAL A 204 -28.50 31.05 5.57
N PRO A 205 -28.77 31.76 4.45
CA PRO A 205 -28.67 31.24 3.09
C PRO A 205 -27.26 30.72 2.74
N VAL A 206 -27.22 29.59 2.02
CA VAL A 206 -25.99 28.97 1.49
C VAL A 206 -26.07 28.79 -0.02
N PHE A 207 -27.20 28.31 -0.54
CA PHE A 207 -27.44 28.16 -1.98
C PHE A 207 -28.78 28.78 -2.36
N ILE A 208 -28.83 29.42 -3.53
CA ILE A 208 -30.06 30.00 -4.07
C ILE A 208 -30.24 29.49 -5.49
N GLU A 209 -31.36 28.84 -5.75
CA GLU A 209 -31.80 28.45 -7.08
C GLU A 209 -33.05 29.22 -7.49
N VAL A 210 -33.09 29.63 -8.77
CA VAL A 210 -34.12 30.53 -9.29
C VAL A 210 -35.03 29.79 -10.27
N ASN A 211 -36.33 30.00 -10.11
CA ASN A 211 -37.33 29.60 -11.09
C ASN A 211 -38.20 30.76 -11.53
N GLY A 212 -38.24 31.04 -12.83
CA GLY A 212 -39.13 32.02 -13.43
C GLY A 212 -38.42 33.31 -13.84
N LEU A 213 -39.22 34.35 -14.07
CA LEU A 213 -38.79 35.66 -14.57
C LEU A 213 -39.22 36.72 -13.57
N PHE A 214 -38.37 37.73 -13.36
CA PHE A 214 -38.65 38.79 -12.38
C PHE A 214 -39.99 39.52 -12.65
N ASP A 215 -40.21 39.91 -13.91
CA ASP A 215 -41.37 40.74 -14.31
C ASP A 215 -42.68 39.94 -14.40
N VAL A 216 -42.62 38.61 -14.50
CA VAL A 216 -43.78 37.72 -14.66
C VAL A 216 -44.12 37.04 -13.34
N GLU A 217 -43.42 35.97 -12.99
CA GLU A 217 -43.51 35.27 -11.72
C GLU A 217 -42.17 34.60 -11.47
N TYR A 218 -41.70 34.68 -10.24
CA TYR A 218 -40.50 33.98 -9.81
C TYR A 218 -40.68 33.29 -8.46
N ARG A 219 -39.88 32.26 -8.28
CA ARG A 219 -39.72 31.50 -7.05
C ARG A 219 -38.24 31.26 -6.80
N LEU A 220 -37.74 31.78 -5.68
CA LEU A 220 -36.41 31.52 -5.18
C LEU A 220 -36.48 30.34 -4.21
N LEU A 221 -35.59 29.37 -4.38
CA LEU A 221 -35.39 28.25 -3.47
C LEU A 221 -34.07 28.49 -2.75
N VAL A 222 -34.16 28.77 -1.46
CA VAL A 222 -33.04 29.19 -0.62
C VAL A 222 -32.74 28.07 0.35
N SER A 223 -31.58 27.44 0.18
CA SER A 223 -31.08 26.43 1.08
C SER A 223 -30.27 27.06 2.19
N CYS A 224 -30.55 26.70 3.44
CA CYS A 224 -29.97 27.34 4.62
C CYS A 224 -29.12 26.37 5.47
N ARG A 225 -28.28 26.94 6.35
CA ARG A 225 -27.36 26.17 7.23
C ARG A 225 -28.06 25.26 8.27
N ASP A 226 -29.34 25.52 8.53
CA ASP A 226 -30.21 24.72 9.40
C ASP A 226 -30.77 23.47 8.72
N ALA A 227 -30.26 23.13 7.52
CA ALA A 227 -30.73 22.02 6.69
C ALA A 227 -32.19 22.14 6.21
N HIS A 228 -32.73 23.37 6.15
CA HIS A 228 -34.03 23.65 5.56
C HIS A 228 -33.89 24.36 4.22
N ILE A 229 -34.89 24.16 3.35
CA ILE A 229 -35.06 24.92 2.11
C ILE A 229 -36.32 25.77 2.23
N TYR A 230 -36.16 27.06 2.02
CA TYR A 230 -37.22 28.06 2.05
C TYR A 230 -37.55 28.52 0.64
N ALA A 231 -38.83 28.69 0.35
CA ALA A 231 -39.30 29.23 -0.91
C ALA A 231 -39.77 30.68 -0.74
N ILE A 232 -39.21 31.58 -1.55
CA ILE A 232 -39.65 32.98 -1.66
C ILE A 232 -40.33 33.17 -3.01
N LYS A 233 -41.60 33.53 -2.99
CA LYS A 233 -42.37 33.85 -4.21
C LYS A 233 -42.45 35.36 -4.40
N ARG A 234 -42.75 35.81 -5.62
CA ARG A 234 -43.02 37.23 -5.90
C ARG A 234 -44.07 37.78 -4.89
N GLY A 235 -43.72 38.90 -4.25
CA GLY A 235 -44.56 39.56 -3.24
C GLY A 235 -44.42 39.04 -1.81
N TYR A 236 -43.69 37.94 -1.57
CA TYR A 236 -43.44 37.45 -0.20
C TYR A 236 -42.24 38.16 0.40
N LYS A 237 -42.41 38.73 1.60
CA LYS A 237 -41.31 39.33 2.37
C LYS A 237 -40.53 38.33 3.21
N THR A 238 -41.13 37.17 3.52
CA THR A 238 -40.52 36.11 4.32
C THR A 238 -40.56 34.79 3.56
N GLY A 239 -39.47 34.03 3.61
CA GLY A 239 -39.38 32.70 3.03
C GLY A 239 -40.24 31.70 3.79
N ARG A 240 -41.02 30.90 3.07
CA ARG A 240 -41.81 29.80 3.68
C ARG A 240 -41.05 28.50 3.60
N LEU A 241 -41.11 27.70 4.66
CA LEU A 241 -40.50 26.36 4.66
C LEU A 241 -41.08 25.54 3.51
N CYS A 242 -40.19 24.98 2.69
CA CYS A 242 -40.54 24.14 1.56
C CYS A 242 -40.13 22.68 1.80
N LEU A 243 -38.95 22.46 2.39
CA LEU A 243 -38.41 21.13 2.64
C LEU A 243 -37.48 21.15 3.87
N GLN A 244 -37.54 20.09 4.66
CA GLN A 244 -36.58 19.78 5.72
C GLN A 244 -35.69 18.63 5.26
N LEU A 245 -34.37 18.82 5.34
CA LEU A 245 -33.38 17.80 4.99
C LEU A 245 -32.88 17.10 6.26
N ASN A 246 -32.44 15.86 6.12
CA ASN A 246 -31.85 15.09 7.22
C ASN A 246 -30.42 15.52 7.56
N SER A 247 -29.76 16.23 6.65
CA SER A 247 -28.38 16.68 6.77
C SER A 247 -28.16 17.94 5.93
N GLN A 248 -27.05 18.64 6.19
CA GLN A 248 -26.73 19.86 5.47
C GLN A 248 -26.52 19.60 3.97
N PRO A 249 -27.00 20.50 3.11
CA PRO A 249 -26.86 20.40 1.66
C PRO A 249 -25.43 20.74 1.23
N VAL A 250 -24.85 19.89 0.39
CA VAL A 250 -23.58 20.13 -0.32
C VAL A 250 -23.82 20.92 -1.60
N GLY A 251 -24.99 20.74 -2.22
CA GLY A 251 -25.38 21.50 -3.41
C GLY A 251 -26.88 21.43 -3.67
N LEU A 252 -27.37 22.44 -4.37
CA LEU A 252 -28.76 22.59 -4.79
C LEU A 252 -28.75 22.88 -6.30
N LEU A 253 -29.41 22.04 -7.08
CA LEU A 253 -29.53 22.21 -8.53
C LEU A 253 -30.99 22.14 -8.95
N ARG A 254 -31.29 22.83 -10.05
CA ARG A 254 -32.57 22.67 -10.74
C ARG A 254 -32.36 21.90 -12.04
N VAL A 255 -33.12 20.82 -12.21
CA VAL A 255 -33.20 20.09 -13.48
C VAL A 255 -34.68 20.02 -13.87
N ASN A 256 -35.05 20.67 -14.98
CA ASN A 256 -36.45 20.83 -15.41
C ASN A 256 -37.34 21.50 -14.34
N ASN A 257 -38.40 20.80 -13.90
CA ASN A 257 -39.34 21.21 -12.87
C ASN A 257 -39.06 20.53 -11.52
N HIS A 258 -37.87 19.96 -11.37
CA HIS A 258 -37.44 19.24 -10.18
C HIS A 258 -36.19 19.89 -9.58
N ILE A 259 -36.02 19.68 -8.28
CA ILE A 259 -34.92 20.19 -7.48
C ILE A 259 -34.09 18.99 -7.07
N VAL A 260 -32.81 18.99 -7.40
CA VAL A 260 -31.86 17.95 -7.02
C VAL A 260 -31.02 18.50 -5.87
N ILE A 261 -30.88 17.70 -4.82
CA ILE A 261 -30.17 18.08 -3.60
C ILE A 261 -29.21 16.96 -3.27
N ALA A 262 -27.95 17.32 -3.07
CA ALA A 262 -26.95 16.45 -2.47
C ALA A 262 -26.73 16.88 -1.02
N THR A 263 -26.69 15.92 -0.10
CA THR A 263 -26.49 16.18 1.33
C THR A 263 -25.22 15.50 1.86
N MET A 264 -24.69 16.02 2.97
CA MET A 264 -23.42 15.55 3.56
C MET A 264 -23.46 14.08 4.02
N ASN A 265 -24.64 13.51 4.24
CA ASN A 265 -24.82 12.10 4.56
C ASN A 265 -24.86 11.18 3.32
N GLN A 266 -24.16 11.56 2.24
CA GLN A 266 -24.00 10.75 1.01
C GLN A 266 -25.31 10.51 0.22
N MET A 267 -26.34 11.32 0.45
CA MET A 267 -27.63 11.14 -0.24
C MET A 267 -27.76 12.14 -1.40
N LEU A 268 -28.12 11.61 -2.57
CA LEU A 268 -28.59 12.38 -3.72
C LEU A 268 -30.10 12.18 -3.83
N SER A 269 -30.86 13.26 -3.66
CA SER A 269 -32.32 13.21 -3.65
C SER A 269 -32.90 14.22 -4.63
N THR A 270 -33.97 13.83 -5.33
CA THR A 270 -34.72 14.75 -6.21
C THR A 270 -36.11 14.98 -5.65
N PHE A 271 -36.51 16.25 -5.61
CA PHE A 271 -37.78 16.71 -5.09
C PHE A 271 -38.56 17.49 -6.16
N THR A 272 -39.87 17.48 -6.03
CA THR A 272 -40.72 18.43 -6.74
C THR A 272 -40.53 19.84 -6.18
N THR A 273 -40.87 20.87 -6.96
CA THR A 273 -40.89 22.26 -6.44
C THR A 273 -41.84 22.46 -5.26
N LYS A 274 -42.75 21.53 -4.97
CA LYS A 274 -43.63 21.58 -3.79
C LYS A 274 -43.04 20.94 -2.54
N GLY A 275 -41.88 20.28 -2.64
CA GLY A 275 -41.21 19.62 -1.51
C GLY A 275 -41.42 18.11 -1.42
N ASN A 276 -42.19 17.49 -2.32
CA ASN A 276 -42.36 16.04 -2.33
C ASN A 276 -41.11 15.36 -2.91
N CYS A 277 -40.55 14.38 -2.19
CA CYS A 277 -39.45 13.55 -2.68
C CYS A 277 -39.93 12.65 -3.82
N LEU A 278 -39.20 12.64 -4.93
CA LEU A 278 -39.44 11.75 -6.07
C LEU A 278 -38.61 10.48 -5.94
N TRP A 279 -37.32 10.63 -5.62
CA TRP A 279 -36.41 9.53 -5.40
C TRP A 279 -35.19 9.98 -4.58
N SER A 280 -34.50 9.01 -3.99
CA SER A 280 -33.25 9.22 -3.29
C SER A 280 -32.31 8.04 -3.54
N VAL A 281 -31.02 8.33 -3.75
CA VAL A 281 -29.96 7.35 -4.00
C VAL A 281 -28.78 7.65 -3.10
N GLU A 282 -28.33 6.64 -2.37
CA GLU A 282 -27.10 6.70 -1.57
C GLU A 282 -25.87 6.59 -2.48
N GLN A 283 -24.88 7.44 -2.23
CA GLN A 283 -23.59 7.41 -2.90
C GLN A 283 -22.59 6.57 -2.09
N PRO A 284 -21.62 5.90 -2.73
CA PRO A 284 -20.65 5.06 -2.02
C PRO A 284 -19.58 5.84 -1.24
N ALA A 285 -19.57 7.17 -1.35
CA ALA A 285 -18.63 8.06 -0.68
C ALA A 285 -19.24 9.46 -0.49
N LEU A 286 -18.56 10.32 0.27
CA LEU A 286 -18.96 11.72 0.51
C LEU A 286 -19.04 12.50 -0.81
N ILE A 287 -20.14 13.24 -0.97
CA ILE A 287 -20.37 14.11 -2.13
C ILE A 287 -19.62 15.42 -1.90
N THR A 288 -18.80 15.82 -2.87
CA THR A 288 -17.99 17.05 -2.80
C THR A 288 -18.57 18.18 -3.62
N ALA A 289 -19.14 17.88 -4.79
CA ALA A 289 -19.77 18.84 -5.68
C ALA A 289 -20.81 18.17 -6.58
N ILE A 290 -21.79 18.94 -7.03
CA ILE A 290 -22.76 18.51 -8.04
C ILE A 290 -22.87 19.56 -9.15
N GLU A 291 -23.13 19.12 -10.38
CA GLU A 291 -23.37 20.01 -11.53
C GLU A 291 -24.39 19.38 -12.50
N SER A 292 -25.24 20.21 -13.12
CA SER A 292 -26.16 19.76 -14.17
C SER A 292 -25.50 19.83 -15.55
N ILE A 293 -25.58 18.75 -16.31
CA ILE A 293 -25.10 18.66 -17.69
C ILE A 293 -26.33 18.62 -18.61
N GLU A 294 -26.59 19.71 -19.32
CA GLU A 294 -27.71 19.80 -20.27
C GLU A 294 -27.20 19.95 -21.71
N VAL A 295 -27.50 18.98 -22.58
CA VAL A 295 -27.12 19.00 -24.00
C VAL A 295 -28.35 19.25 -24.85
N GLU A 296 -28.56 20.51 -25.25
CA GLU A 296 -29.79 20.94 -25.96
C GLU A 296 -30.09 20.12 -27.21
N ARG A 297 -29.08 19.84 -28.05
CA ARG A 297 -29.28 19.11 -29.31
C ARG A 297 -29.71 17.65 -29.14
N GLN A 298 -29.43 17.05 -27.98
CA GLN A 298 -29.72 15.64 -27.71
C GLN A 298 -30.85 15.46 -26.69
N SER A 299 -31.44 16.56 -26.20
CA SER A 299 -32.41 16.56 -25.08
C SER A 299 -31.91 15.75 -23.86
N LEU A 300 -30.59 15.68 -23.68
CA LEU A 300 -29.95 14.89 -22.65
C LEU A 300 -29.72 15.77 -21.42
N LYS A 301 -30.16 15.28 -20.26
CA LYS A 301 -29.98 15.96 -18.97
C LYS A 301 -29.39 14.98 -17.98
N LEU A 302 -28.18 15.26 -17.52
CA LEU A 302 -27.47 14.46 -16.55
C LEU A 302 -27.14 15.28 -15.31
N ILE A 303 -27.02 14.61 -14.18
CA ILE A 303 -26.52 15.16 -12.93
C ILE A 303 -25.14 14.53 -12.70
N ALA A 304 -24.10 15.35 -12.71
CA ALA A 304 -22.76 14.93 -12.34
C ALA A 304 -22.58 15.09 -10.83
N VAL A 305 -22.14 14.03 -10.17
CA VAL A 305 -21.91 13.99 -8.72
C VAL A 305 -20.46 13.60 -8.47
N ALA A 306 -19.65 14.55 -8.01
CA ALA A 306 -18.26 14.30 -7.63
C ALA A 306 -18.20 13.72 -6.22
N LEU A 307 -17.37 12.70 -6.06
CA LEU A 307 -17.22 11.92 -4.83
C LEU A 307 -15.78 11.95 -4.31
N GLU A 308 -15.62 11.81 -2.99
CA GLU A 308 -14.30 11.74 -2.34
C GLU A 308 -13.48 10.51 -2.76
N CYS A 309 -14.12 9.47 -3.29
CA CYS A 309 -13.44 8.30 -3.86
C CYS A 309 -12.79 8.55 -5.24
N LYS A 310 -12.66 9.82 -5.66
CA LYS A 310 -12.09 10.24 -6.96
C LYS A 310 -12.87 9.74 -8.18
N GLN A 311 -14.18 9.66 -8.03
CA GLN A 311 -15.10 9.30 -9.09
C GLN A 311 -16.17 10.37 -9.24
N ILE A 312 -16.63 10.55 -10.48
CA ILE A 312 -17.81 11.35 -10.78
C ILE A 312 -18.86 10.42 -11.34
N HIS A 313 -19.97 10.29 -10.63
CA HIS A 313 -21.11 9.53 -11.10
C HIS A 313 -22.02 10.43 -11.94
N LEU A 314 -22.38 9.97 -13.14
CA LEU A 314 -23.36 10.63 -13.98
C LEU A 314 -24.71 9.94 -13.82
N TYR A 315 -25.72 10.71 -13.46
CA TYR A 315 -27.09 10.23 -13.27
C TYR A 315 -28.04 10.80 -14.32
N GLN A 316 -28.92 9.96 -14.86
CA GLN A 316 -30.12 10.35 -15.56
C GLN A 316 -31.32 9.94 -14.71
N ASP A 317 -32.03 10.93 -14.15
CA ASP A 317 -32.97 10.71 -13.06
C ASP A 317 -32.34 9.89 -11.92
N ARG A 318 -32.98 8.80 -11.47
CA ARG A 318 -32.45 7.92 -10.43
C ARG A 318 -31.36 6.96 -10.91
N HIS A 319 -31.13 6.86 -12.22
CA HIS A 319 -30.29 5.81 -12.80
C HIS A 319 -28.88 6.33 -13.07
N LYS A 320 -27.88 5.64 -12.53
CA LYS A 320 -26.47 5.91 -12.84
C LYS A 320 -26.17 5.44 -14.26
N VAL A 321 -25.81 6.35 -15.15
CA VAL A 321 -25.56 6.06 -16.57
C VAL A 321 -24.09 5.85 -16.89
N ASP A 322 -23.18 6.52 -16.15
CA ASP A 322 -21.74 6.43 -16.37
C ASP A 322 -20.93 6.81 -15.12
N ILE A 323 -19.64 6.46 -15.13
CA ILE A 323 -18.67 6.79 -14.09
C ILE A 323 -17.42 7.36 -14.76
N LEU A 324 -16.95 8.51 -14.27
CA LEU A 324 -15.70 9.12 -14.69
C LEU A 324 -14.69 9.03 -13.54
N ASP A 325 -13.59 8.32 -13.74
CA ASP A 325 -12.48 8.29 -12.79
C ASP A 325 -11.59 9.53 -12.95
N THR A 326 -11.16 10.09 -11.82
CA THR A 326 -10.29 11.28 -11.75
C THR A 326 -9.02 10.98 -10.95
N ASP A 327 -7.92 11.67 -11.25
CA ASP A 327 -6.63 11.43 -10.56
C ASP A 327 -6.66 11.89 -9.08
N ASP A 328 -7.47 12.91 -8.79
CA ASP A 328 -7.65 13.50 -7.47
C ASP A 328 -9.12 13.87 -7.22
N ILE A 329 -9.46 14.21 -5.98
CA ILE A 329 -10.81 14.57 -5.53
C ILE A 329 -11.25 15.87 -6.21
N VAL A 330 -12.34 15.82 -6.99
CA VAL A 330 -12.91 17.01 -7.62
C VAL A 330 -13.73 17.81 -6.61
N VAL A 331 -13.40 19.08 -6.44
CA VAL A 331 -14.05 19.99 -5.47
C VAL A 331 -14.97 21.02 -6.12
N ALA A 332 -14.81 21.27 -7.43
CA ALA A 332 -15.70 22.13 -8.19
C ALA A 332 -15.85 21.63 -9.63
N MET A 333 -17.05 21.78 -10.19
CA MET A 333 -17.36 21.40 -11.55
C MET A 333 -18.17 22.52 -12.21
N LYS A 334 -17.96 22.74 -13.51
CA LYS A 334 -18.80 23.60 -14.33
C LYS A 334 -18.97 23.02 -15.72
N TYR A 335 -20.22 22.90 -16.16
CA TYR A 335 -20.55 22.46 -17.51
C TYR A 335 -21.00 23.64 -18.38
N GLY A 336 -20.55 23.67 -19.63
CA GLY A 336 -21.02 24.65 -20.63
C GLY A 336 -20.05 24.87 -21.78
N ARG A 337 -20.19 26.01 -22.45
CA ARG A 337 -19.30 26.42 -23.54
C ARG A 337 -17.94 26.83 -22.99
N PHE A 338 -16.87 26.26 -23.55
CA PHE A 338 -15.50 26.65 -23.21
C PHE A 338 -14.63 26.72 -24.47
N GLY A 339 -13.96 27.85 -24.65
CA GLY A 339 -13.34 28.20 -25.92
C GLY A 339 -14.39 28.32 -27.03
N ARG A 340 -14.29 27.45 -28.03
CA ARG A 340 -15.26 27.31 -29.14
C ARG A 340 -16.09 26.03 -29.05
N GLU A 341 -15.90 25.21 -28.02
CA GLU A 341 -16.59 23.95 -27.85
C GLU A 341 -17.83 24.12 -26.96
N ASP A 342 -18.98 23.64 -27.43
CA ASP A 342 -20.26 23.83 -26.76
C ASP A 342 -20.43 22.96 -25.51
N ASN A 343 -19.82 21.77 -25.49
CA ASN A 343 -20.12 20.71 -24.52
C ASN A 343 -18.88 20.36 -23.70
N THR A 344 -18.48 21.24 -22.78
CA THR A 344 -17.25 21.05 -21.99
C THR A 344 -17.57 21.00 -20.50
N LEU A 345 -17.04 19.96 -19.83
CA LEU A 345 -17.02 19.85 -18.38
C LEU A 345 -15.63 20.25 -17.86
N VAL A 346 -15.59 21.32 -17.10
CA VAL A 346 -14.39 21.80 -16.41
C VAL A 346 -14.46 21.36 -14.95
N MET A 347 -13.36 20.80 -14.45
CA MET A 347 -13.25 20.25 -13.10
C MET A 347 -12.01 20.80 -12.42
N VAL A 348 -12.15 21.17 -11.15
CA VAL A 348 -11.03 21.61 -10.30
C VAL A 348 -10.86 20.60 -9.19
N SER A 349 -9.66 20.04 -9.07
CA SER A 349 -9.33 19.07 -8.02
C SER A 349 -8.85 19.74 -6.75
N ARG A 350 -8.85 19.00 -5.62
CA ARG A 350 -8.43 19.48 -4.31
C ARG A 350 -6.98 19.96 -4.28
N ASN A 351 -6.09 19.34 -5.05
CA ASN A 351 -4.72 19.79 -5.24
C ASN A 351 -4.56 21.06 -6.12
N GLY A 352 -5.66 21.64 -6.60
CA GLY A 352 -5.67 22.84 -7.45
C GLY A 352 -5.47 22.58 -8.95
N SER A 353 -5.39 21.31 -9.39
CA SER A 353 -5.31 20.96 -10.81
C SER A 353 -6.62 21.28 -11.54
N LEU A 354 -6.49 21.73 -12.79
CA LEU A 354 -7.60 22.02 -13.69
C LEU A 354 -7.70 20.95 -14.77
N THR A 355 -8.80 20.21 -14.79
CA THR A 355 -9.06 19.15 -15.79
C THR A 355 -10.24 19.53 -16.66
N VAL A 356 -10.08 19.39 -17.97
CA VAL A 356 -11.11 19.73 -18.96
C VAL A 356 -11.49 18.46 -19.74
N LYS A 357 -12.78 18.11 -19.73
CA LYS A 357 -13.34 16.98 -20.49
C LYS A 357 -14.35 17.51 -21.51
N ILE A 358 -14.11 17.21 -22.78
CA ILE A 358 -15.01 17.58 -23.88
C ILE A 358 -15.92 16.41 -24.16
N LEU A 359 -17.24 16.65 -24.11
CA LEU A 359 -18.23 15.66 -24.45
C LEU A 359 -18.39 15.57 -25.98
N LYS A 360 -18.04 14.41 -26.53
CA LYS A 360 -18.16 14.16 -27.98
C LYS A 360 -19.61 14.28 -28.44
N ARG A 361 -19.84 14.89 -29.60
CA ARG A 361 -21.19 15.00 -30.23
C ARG A 361 -21.85 13.64 -30.52
N THR A 362 -21.06 12.58 -30.61
CA THR A 362 -21.50 11.19 -30.83
C THR A 362 -21.76 10.41 -29.55
N ALA A 363 -21.54 11.01 -28.37
CA ALA A 363 -21.76 10.34 -27.10
C ALA A 363 -23.22 9.94 -26.95
N LYS A 364 -23.45 8.69 -26.53
CA LYS A 364 -24.76 8.16 -26.16
C LYS A 364 -24.65 7.65 -24.73
N PHE A 365 -25.47 8.19 -23.85
CA PHE A 365 -25.60 7.69 -22.49
C PHE A 365 -26.79 6.75 -22.49
N ALA A 366 -26.51 5.45 -22.45
CA ALA A 366 -27.53 4.46 -22.20
C ALA A 366 -27.62 4.25 -20.70
N VAL A 367 -28.83 4.07 -20.18
CA VAL A 367 -29.01 3.44 -18.87
C VAL A 367 -28.44 2.03 -19.02
N LYS A 368 -27.18 1.85 -18.62
CA LYS A 368 -26.70 0.51 -18.34
C LYS A 368 -27.55 0.06 -17.17
N GLU A 369 -28.40 -0.94 -17.38
CA GLU A 369 -28.85 -1.75 -16.27
C GLU A 369 -27.58 -2.36 -15.67
N PHE A 370 -26.95 -1.63 -14.75
CA PHE A 370 -26.25 -2.26 -13.65
C PHE A 370 -27.36 -2.98 -12.92
N VAL A 371 -27.65 -4.19 -13.40
CA VAL A 371 -28.25 -5.19 -12.54
C VAL A 371 -27.18 -5.37 -11.48
N ASP A 372 -27.25 -4.58 -10.41
CA ASP A 372 -26.85 -5.06 -9.09
C ASP A 372 -27.77 -6.25 -8.82
N SER A 373 -27.52 -7.33 -9.55
CA SER A 373 -28.02 -8.65 -9.23
C SER A 373 -27.54 -8.80 -7.81
N PRO A 374 -28.43 -8.97 -6.81
CA PRO A 374 -28.01 -9.17 -5.44
C PRO A 374 -27.01 -10.32 -5.44
N VAL A 375 -25.72 -9.96 -5.36
CA VAL A 375 -24.51 -10.76 -5.65
C VAL A 375 -24.85 -12.11 -6.26
N LEU A 376 -25.42 -12.13 -7.48
CA LEU A 376 -26.00 -13.29 -8.18
C LEU A 376 -26.17 -14.48 -7.23
N ALA A 377 -27.03 -14.33 -6.19
CA ALA A 377 -26.88 -15.05 -4.91
C ALA A 377 -26.27 -16.40 -5.19
N VAL A 378 -24.95 -16.52 -4.99
CA VAL A 378 -24.31 -17.84 -5.06
C VAL A 378 -25.26 -18.66 -4.23
N ASN A 379 -25.79 -19.76 -4.78
CA ASN A 379 -26.51 -20.77 -4.03
C ASN A 379 -25.50 -21.27 -2.98
N SER A 380 -25.18 -20.43 -2.02
CA SER A 380 -24.42 -20.68 -0.83
C SER A 380 -25.45 -21.42 -0.02
N ARG A 381 -25.56 -22.70 -0.36
CA ARG A 381 -26.06 -23.71 0.55
C ARG A 381 -25.49 -23.31 1.89
N LEU A 382 -26.38 -23.08 2.87
CA LEU A 382 -25.99 -22.78 4.25
C LEU A 382 -24.74 -23.61 4.53
N ASN A 383 -23.65 -22.94 4.93
CA ASN A 383 -22.38 -23.59 5.16
C ASN A 383 -22.47 -24.42 6.45
N ILE A 384 -23.28 -25.48 6.39
CA ILE A 384 -23.48 -26.48 7.40
C ILE A 384 -22.41 -27.52 7.10
N PRO A 385 -21.37 -27.64 7.94
CA PRO A 385 -20.35 -28.65 7.76
C PRO A 385 -21.02 -30.01 7.70
N LYS A 386 -20.78 -30.78 6.64
CA LYS A 386 -21.31 -32.14 6.54
C LYS A 386 -20.65 -32.99 7.62
N LYS A 387 -21.47 -33.55 8.52
CA LYS A 387 -21.00 -34.52 9.50
C LYS A 387 -20.58 -35.79 8.76
N THR A 388 -19.30 -36.11 8.82
CA THR A 388 -18.72 -37.27 8.14
C THR A 388 -19.07 -38.56 8.89
N LYS A 389 -18.77 -39.71 8.28
CA LYS A 389 -18.89 -41.02 8.95
C LYS A 389 -18.15 -41.05 10.29
N LEU A 390 -17.02 -40.34 10.42
CA LEU A 390 -16.27 -40.22 11.67
C LEU A 390 -17.11 -39.63 12.81
N PHE A 391 -17.93 -38.61 12.54
CA PHE A 391 -18.84 -38.05 13.55
C PHE A 391 -19.90 -39.08 13.98
N VAL A 392 -20.42 -39.85 13.02
CA VAL A 392 -21.43 -40.90 13.29
C VAL A 392 -20.81 -42.03 14.12
N ASP A 393 -19.62 -42.50 13.73
CA ASP A 393 -18.88 -43.57 14.42
C ASP A 393 -18.46 -43.12 15.84
N GLN A 394 -17.98 -41.87 16.00
CA GLN A 394 -17.72 -41.27 17.31
C GLN A 394 -18.99 -41.23 18.16
N THR A 395 -20.13 -40.83 17.59
CA THR A 395 -21.41 -40.76 18.31
C THR A 395 -21.87 -42.16 18.76
N MET A 396 -21.66 -43.20 17.93
CA MET A 396 -21.96 -44.57 18.31
C MET A 396 -21.06 -45.05 19.45
N ARG A 397 -19.75 -44.81 19.36
CA ARG A 397 -18.80 -45.13 20.45
C ARG A 397 -19.16 -44.41 21.75
N GLU A 398 -19.49 -43.12 21.68
CA GLU A 398 -19.92 -42.34 22.84
C GLU A 398 -21.23 -42.86 23.44
N ARG A 399 -22.17 -43.34 22.61
CA ARG A 399 -23.43 -43.94 23.10
C ARG A 399 -23.19 -45.27 23.81
N GLU A 400 -22.35 -46.15 23.25
CA GLU A 400 -22.06 -47.48 23.81
C GLU A 400 -21.17 -47.42 25.06
N GLN A 401 -20.20 -46.50 25.12
CA GLN A 401 -19.20 -46.42 26.19
C GLN A 401 -19.27 -45.15 27.04
N SER A 402 -20.39 -44.41 26.98
CA SER A 402 -20.61 -43.14 27.69
C SER A 402 -20.15 -43.13 29.14
N ILE A 403 -20.49 -44.19 29.89
CA ILE A 403 -20.18 -44.30 31.33
C ILE A 403 -18.66 -44.34 31.57
N SER A 404 -17.92 -45.08 30.73
CA SER A 404 -16.46 -45.18 30.84
C SER A 404 -15.78 -43.86 30.50
N ILE A 405 -16.18 -43.24 29.39
CA ILE A 405 -15.64 -41.95 28.93
C ILE A 405 -15.88 -40.87 30.00
N HIS A 406 -17.08 -40.81 30.58
CA HIS A 406 -17.40 -39.87 31.65
C HIS A 406 -16.53 -40.09 32.90
N ARG A 407 -16.35 -41.35 33.34
CA ARG A 407 -15.54 -41.67 34.52
C ARG A 407 -14.08 -41.30 34.33
N THR A 408 -13.50 -41.61 33.17
CA THR A 408 -12.11 -41.24 32.83
C THR A 408 -11.95 -39.72 32.80
N PHE A 409 -12.88 -39.02 32.13
CA PHE A 409 -12.86 -37.56 32.10
C PHE A 409 -12.96 -36.95 33.50
N GLN A 410 -13.84 -37.44 34.37
CA GLN A 410 -13.94 -36.96 35.75
C GLN A 410 -12.66 -37.22 36.53
N HIS A 411 -12.07 -38.42 36.41
CA HIS A 411 -10.80 -38.75 37.06
C HIS A 411 -9.68 -37.79 36.63
N ASP A 412 -9.53 -37.57 35.32
CA ASP A 412 -8.47 -36.70 34.79
C ASP A 412 -8.74 -35.23 35.11
N LEU A 413 -10.00 -34.81 35.10
CA LEU A 413 -10.40 -33.47 35.55
C LEU A 413 -10.09 -33.27 37.03
N TYR A 414 -10.31 -34.26 37.89
CA TYR A 414 -9.93 -34.20 39.30
C TYR A 414 -8.41 -34.10 39.47
N ARG A 415 -7.64 -34.85 38.69
CA ARG A 415 -6.16 -34.78 38.70
C ARG A 415 -5.67 -33.42 38.22
N LEU A 416 -6.26 -32.88 37.15
CA LEU A 416 -5.96 -31.55 36.64
C LEU A 416 -6.28 -30.47 37.68
N LYS A 417 -7.45 -30.53 38.33
CA LYS A 417 -7.82 -29.63 39.43
C LYS A 417 -6.82 -29.71 40.58
N LEU A 418 -6.37 -30.91 40.95
CA LEU A 418 -5.37 -31.09 42.00
C LEU A 418 -4.01 -30.48 41.62
N ILE A 419 -3.55 -30.71 40.38
CA ILE A 419 -2.29 -30.15 39.87
C ILE A 419 -2.40 -28.62 39.83
N ALA A 420 -3.48 -28.09 39.26
CA ALA A 420 -3.74 -26.66 39.20
C ALA A 420 -3.78 -26.04 40.60
N ALA A 421 -4.49 -26.65 41.56
CA ALA A 421 -4.55 -26.19 42.93
C ALA A 421 -3.17 -26.22 43.62
N ARG A 422 -2.38 -27.30 43.44
CA ARG A 422 -1.01 -27.39 43.98
C ARG A 422 -0.10 -26.30 43.41
N SER A 423 -0.12 -26.11 42.09
CA SER A 423 0.66 -25.07 41.42
C SER A 423 0.23 -23.66 41.84
N TYR A 424 -1.08 -23.44 41.99
CA TYR A 424 -1.65 -22.17 42.44
C TYR A 424 -1.28 -21.86 43.89
N VAL A 425 -1.40 -22.83 44.81
CA VAL A 425 -0.96 -22.68 46.21
C VAL A 425 0.55 -22.46 46.28
N LYS A 426 1.35 -23.15 45.46
CA LYS A 426 2.79 -22.90 45.36
C LYS A 426 3.10 -21.48 44.89
N ALA A 427 2.37 -20.95 43.90
CA ALA A 427 2.52 -19.59 43.41
C ALA A 427 2.10 -18.53 44.44
N ILE A 428 1.05 -18.77 45.22
CA ILE A 428 0.64 -17.90 46.34
C ILE A 428 1.69 -17.93 47.46
N ALA A 429 2.15 -19.12 47.87
CA ALA A 429 3.13 -19.29 48.94
C ALA A 429 4.51 -18.65 48.60
N SER A 430 4.84 -18.54 47.31
CA SER A 430 6.05 -17.88 46.79
C SER A 430 5.81 -16.46 46.27
N SER A 431 4.56 -15.96 46.36
CA SER A 431 4.12 -14.65 45.87
C SER A 431 4.57 -14.30 44.43
N LEU A 432 4.67 -15.30 43.54
CA LEU A 432 5.15 -15.12 42.16
C LEU A 432 4.10 -14.49 41.21
N ASN A 433 2.92 -14.16 41.72
CA ASN A 433 1.82 -13.63 40.91
C ASN A 433 1.92 -12.09 40.83
N PRO A 434 1.91 -11.47 39.64
CA PRO A 434 1.90 -10.01 39.48
C PRO A 434 0.59 -9.32 39.96
N LEU A 435 -0.33 -10.10 40.51
CA LEU A 435 -1.58 -9.66 41.13
C LEU A 435 -1.56 -9.98 42.62
N SER A 436 -1.80 -8.97 43.45
CA SER A 436 -1.90 -9.11 44.90
C SER A 436 -3.10 -9.99 45.28
N SER A 437 -2.88 -10.95 46.18
CA SER A 437 -3.93 -11.76 46.80
C SER A 437 -4.46 -11.15 48.11
N ASN A 438 -3.89 -10.02 48.56
CA ASN A 438 -4.31 -9.35 49.78
C ASN A 438 -5.55 -8.50 49.50
N ALA A 439 -6.62 -8.70 50.28
CA ALA A 439 -7.88 -7.98 50.12
C ALA A 439 -7.78 -6.49 50.49
N ILE A 440 -6.74 -6.09 51.23
CA ILE A 440 -6.52 -4.72 51.70
C ILE A 440 -5.84 -3.86 50.62
N ASP A 441 -4.91 -4.44 49.84
CA ASP A 441 -4.19 -3.76 48.76
C ASP A 441 -4.21 -4.60 47.46
N PRO A 442 -5.30 -4.50 46.67
CA PRO A 442 -5.42 -5.18 45.39
C PRO A 442 -4.58 -4.46 44.32
N LEU A 443 -3.30 -4.81 44.25
CA LEU A 443 -2.32 -4.21 43.33
C LEU A 443 -2.09 -5.10 42.11
N LYS A 444 -1.95 -4.46 40.94
CA LYS A 444 -1.51 -5.08 39.68
C LYS A 444 -0.20 -4.44 39.25
N LEU A 445 0.81 -5.26 38.99
CA LEU A 445 2.12 -4.84 38.52
C LEU A 445 2.41 -5.42 37.13
N SER A 446 2.70 -4.56 36.15
CA SER A 446 3.26 -4.96 34.85
C SER A 446 4.63 -4.32 34.64
N ALA A 447 5.47 -4.98 33.85
CA ALA A 447 6.82 -4.52 33.56
C ALA A 447 7.04 -4.46 32.05
N GLN A 448 7.64 -3.37 31.58
CA GLN A 448 8.06 -3.17 30.20
C GLN A 448 9.54 -2.79 30.18
N VAL A 449 10.32 -3.46 29.34
CA VAL A 449 11.75 -3.17 29.17
C VAL A 449 11.91 -2.42 27.85
N HIS A 450 12.40 -1.18 27.91
CA HIS A 450 12.70 -0.37 26.73
C HIS A 450 14.21 -0.22 26.55
N GLY A 451 14.68 -0.43 25.33
CA GLY A 451 16.11 -0.39 24.97
C GLY A 451 16.62 -1.78 24.57
N LEU A 452 17.62 -1.80 23.69
CA LEU A 452 18.21 -3.03 23.12
C LEU A 452 19.61 -3.32 23.70
N GLY A 453 19.95 -2.73 24.85
CA GLY A 453 21.23 -2.90 25.56
C GLY A 453 22.32 -1.91 25.13
N PRO A 454 23.42 -1.76 25.90
CA PRO A 454 23.67 -2.31 27.24
C PRO A 454 22.97 -1.52 28.37
N ILE A 455 22.22 -0.48 28.00
CA ILE A 455 21.44 0.35 28.91
C ILE A 455 19.96 0.11 28.60
N PHE A 456 19.23 -0.34 29.61
CA PHE A 456 17.79 -0.56 29.52
C PHE A 456 17.06 0.44 30.42
N ARG A 457 15.90 0.90 29.96
CA ARG A 457 14.93 1.63 30.76
C ARG A 457 13.81 0.66 31.11
N LEU A 458 13.80 0.19 32.36
CA LEU A 458 12.73 -0.63 32.90
C LEU A 458 11.61 0.30 33.36
N VAL A 459 10.41 0.14 32.80
CA VAL A 459 9.19 0.85 33.20
C VAL A 459 8.26 -0.16 33.86
N LEU A 460 7.99 0.05 35.15
CA LEU A 460 7.00 -0.68 35.91
C LEU A 460 5.72 0.11 35.98
N GLU A 461 4.62 -0.50 35.58
CA GLU A 461 3.28 0.04 35.68
C GLU A 461 2.62 -0.59 36.90
N LEU A 462 2.37 0.21 37.93
CA LEU A 462 1.67 -0.21 39.13
C LEU A 462 0.28 0.43 39.15
N GLN A 463 -0.73 -0.40 39.34
CA GLN A 463 -2.12 0.02 39.40
C GLN A 463 -2.76 -0.50 40.68
N ASN A 464 -3.43 0.41 41.39
CA ASN A 464 -4.37 0.05 42.44
C ASN A 464 -5.72 -0.29 41.80
N THR A 465 -6.14 -1.55 41.91
CA THR A 465 -7.40 -2.06 41.35
C THR A 465 -8.55 -2.03 42.35
N SER A 466 -8.35 -1.42 43.52
CA SER A 466 -9.45 -1.17 44.46
C SER A 466 -10.47 -0.22 43.82
N PRO A 467 -11.74 -0.25 44.25
CA PRO A 467 -12.73 0.70 43.81
C PRO A 467 -12.49 2.09 44.45
N ASP A 468 -12.24 2.15 45.77
CA ASP A 468 -12.28 3.41 46.52
C ASP A 468 -11.16 3.57 47.57
N THR A 469 -10.35 2.54 47.84
CA THR A 469 -9.34 2.57 48.92
C THR A 469 -7.94 2.83 48.37
N PRO A 470 -7.30 3.96 48.67
CA PRO A 470 -5.95 4.23 48.20
C PRO A 470 -4.91 3.40 48.95
N SER A 471 -3.86 2.97 48.25
CA SER A 471 -2.71 2.32 48.86
C SER A 471 -1.62 3.35 49.18
N MET A 472 -1.08 3.28 50.39
CA MET A 472 -0.10 4.21 50.97
C MET A 472 1.12 3.44 51.47
N ASP A 473 2.25 4.15 51.66
CA ASP A 473 3.47 3.63 52.30
C ASP A 473 4.07 2.37 51.66
N LEU A 474 3.91 2.23 50.34
CA LEU A 474 4.48 1.13 49.58
C LEU A 474 5.94 1.41 49.18
N LEU A 475 6.76 0.36 49.25
CA LEU A 475 8.15 0.37 48.80
C LEU A 475 8.30 -0.62 47.65
N MET A 476 8.82 -0.14 46.52
CA MET A 476 9.16 -0.96 45.37
C MET A 476 10.66 -1.22 45.41
N THR A 477 11.05 -2.48 45.58
CA THR A 477 12.45 -2.92 45.60
C THR A 477 12.74 -3.76 44.38
N PHE A 478 13.93 -3.58 43.80
CA PHE A 478 14.39 -4.37 42.67
C PHE A 478 15.45 -5.33 43.17
N GLN A 479 15.18 -6.62 43.04
CA GLN A 479 16.21 -7.63 43.17
C GLN A 479 16.64 -8.04 41.76
N CYS A 480 17.87 -7.72 41.41
CA CYS A 480 18.49 -8.20 40.19
C CYS A 480 19.75 -8.97 40.53
N ASP A 481 20.17 -9.79 39.59
CA ASP A 481 21.52 -10.31 39.63
C ASP A 481 22.50 -9.14 39.41
N VAL A 482 23.09 -8.66 40.50
CA VAL A 482 24.14 -7.64 40.47
C VAL A 482 25.39 -8.08 39.69
N ARG A 483 25.48 -9.37 39.32
CA ARG A 483 26.47 -9.93 38.38
C ARG A 483 26.13 -9.69 36.91
N ILE A 484 24.94 -9.21 36.59
CA ILE A 484 24.54 -8.98 35.20
C ILE A 484 24.02 -7.56 35.05
N TYR A 485 23.49 -6.93 36.11
CA TYR A 485 22.80 -5.65 36.01
C TYR A 485 23.00 -4.77 37.27
N THR A 486 23.28 -3.49 37.05
CA THR A 486 23.31 -2.39 38.02
C THR A 486 22.06 -1.55 37.80
N ILE A 487 21.30 -1.26 38.86
CA ILE A 487 20.07 -0.47 38.80
C ILE A 487 20.31 0.87 39.49
N ASP A 488 20.08 1.99 38.79
CA ASP A 488 20.32 3.35 39.31
C ASP A 488 19.47 3.66 40.57
N ARG A 489 18.26 3.11 40.64
CA ARG A 489 17.36 3.19 41.80
C ARG A 489 16.84 1.81 42.17
N SER A 490 17.54 1.13 43.08
CA SER A 490 17.16 -0.20 43.59
C SER A 490 15.96 -0.19 44.53
N VAL A 491 15.62 0.98 45.09
CA VAL A 491 14.43 1.19 45.92
C VAL A 491 13.72 2.47 45.48
N ILE A 492 12.42 2.36 45.21
CA ILE A 492 11.54 3.48 44.87
C ILE A 492 10.44 3.53 45.93
N ARG A 493 10.33 4.68 46.61
CA ARG A 493 9.14 4.97 47.44
C ARG A 493 7.97 5.23 46.49
N VAL A 494 6.93 4.41 46.62
CA VAL A 494 5.73 4.55 45.81
C VAL A 494 4.87 5.65 46.45
N PRO A 495 4.51 6.69 45.69
CA PRO A 495 3.60 7.73 46.18
C PRO A 495 2.19 7.15 46.40
N PHE A 496 1.32 7.94 47.03
CA PHE A 496 -0.11 7.65 47.13
C PHE A 496 -0.68 7.12 45.80
N LEU A 497 -1.21 5.89 45.81
CA LEU A 497 -1.82 5.25 44.63
C LEU A 497 -3.35 5.41 44.67
N ALA A 498 -3.86 6.31 43.84
CA ALA A 498 -5.30 6.47 43.67
C ALA A 498 -5.92 5.26 42.94
N PRO A 499 -7.11 4.81 43.34
CA PRO A 499 -7.87 3.76 42.66
C PRO A 499 -8.01 4.00 41.14
N GLY A 500 -7.76 2.97 40.32
CA GLY A 500 -8.02 2.99 38.87
C GLY A 500 -6.92 3.60 37.99
N PHE A 501 -5.95 4.32 38.55
CA PHE A 501 -4.87 4.95 37.78
C PHE A 501 -3.65 4.04 37.63
N ILE A 502 -3.01 4.13 36.46
CA ILE A 502 -1.74 3.43 36.17
C ILE A 502 -0.59 4.40 36.43
N TYR A 503 0.30 4.03 37.35
CA TYR A 503 1.47 4.83 37.70
C TYR A 503 2.73 4.20 37.11
N PRO A 504 3.40 4.85 36.13
CA PRO A 504 4.63 4.36 35.57
C PRO A 504 5.84 4.78 36.42
N PHE A 505 6.62 3.81 36.87
CA PHE A 505 7.90 3.99 37.56
C PHE A 505 9.03 3.55 36.63
N ALA A 506 9.96 4.45 36.31
CA ALA A 506 11.09 4.14 35.46
C ALA A 506 12.39 4.05 36.26
N THR A 507 13.19 3.03 35.99
CA THR A 507 14.57 2.90 36.48
C THR A 507 15.50 2.48 35.34
N ARG A 508 16.78 2.86 35.44
CA ARG A 508 17.81 2.55 34.45
C ARG A 508 18.62 1.35 34.91
N ILE A 509 18.93 0.45 33.99
CA ILE A 509 19.66 -0.80 34.24
C ILE A 509 20.89 -0.90 33.33
N VAL A 510 22.08 -1.23 33.89
CA VAL A 510 23.41 -1.23 33.22
C VAL A 510 24.20 -2.52 33.51
N LEU A 511 24.83 -3.16 32.53
CA LEU A 511 25.41 -4.52 32.68
C LEU A 511 26.82 -4.60 33.34
N VAL A 512 27.04 -5.35 34.44
CA VAL A 512 28.36 -5.53 35.12
C VAL A 512 28.47 -6.89 35.87
N VAL A 513 29.62 -7.59 35.82
CA VAL A 513 29.87 -8.97 36.34
C VAL A 513 30.76 -9.05 37.60
N LYS A 514 30.24 -9.55 38.74
CA LYS A 514 30.90 -10.50 39.69
C LYS A 514 30.05 -10.86 40.92
N SER A 515 30.32 -12.07 41.45
CA SER A 515 29.54 -12.94 42.35
C SER A 515 29.37 -12.49 43.81
N ASP A 516 28.18 -12.66 44.40
CA ASP A 516 27.76 -13.77 45.29
C ASP A 516 26.36 -13.49 45.89
N GLU A 517 25.69 -14.55 46.35
CA GLU A 517 24.24 -14.72 46.56
C GLU A 517 23.56 -13.91 47.70
N ILE A 518 22.22 -13.80 47.66
CA ILE A 518 21.21 -14.14 48.73
C ILE A 518 19.77 -13.77 48.26
N ILE A 519 18.75 -14.48 48.80
CA ILE A 519 17.35 -14.65 48.34
C ILE A 519 16.32 -13.72 49.08
N PRO A 520 15.22 -13.23 48.46
CA PRO A 520 14.11 -12.51 49.10
C PRO A 520 12.70 -12.99 48.69
N ILE A 521 11.68 -12.26 49.18
CA ILE A 521 10.39 -12.77 49.69
C ILE A 521 9.20 -12.69 48.69
N ILE A 522 9.26 -11.87 47.62
CA ILE A 522 8.23 -11.78 46.54
C ILE A 522 8.94 -11.43 45.22
N THR A 523 8.68 -12.17 44.12
CA THR A 523 9.45 -12.04 42.85
C THR A 523 8.54 -11.94 41.62
N ALA A 524 8.70 -10.88 40.82
CA ALA A 524 8.32 -10.87 39.41
C ALA A 524 9.59 -11.14 38.58
N VAL A 525 9.63 -12.25 37.85
CA VAL A 525 10.80 -12.61 37.02
C VAL A 525 10.67 -11.90 35.67
N ILE A 526 11.51 -10.90 35.43
CA ILE A 526 11.58 -10.18 34.15
C ILE A 526 12.83 -10.66 33.42
N ASN A 527 12.64 -11.45 32.36
CA ASN A 527 13.74 -11.85 31.49
C ASN A 527 14.15 -10.65 30.63
N MET A 528 15.36 -10.15 30.86
CA MET A 528 15.93 -9.08 30.02
C MET A 528 16.24 -9.64 28.63
N PRO A 529 15.92 -8.90 27.54
CA PRO A 529 16.23 -9.34 26.19
C PRO A 529 17.75 -9.51 26.02
N ALA A 530 18.17 -10.67 25.49
CA ALA A 530 19.55 -10.93 25.15
C ALA A 530 20.04 -9.95 24.07
N ILE A 531 21.32 -9.56 24.15
CA ILE A 531 22.00 -8.72 23.16
C ILE A 531 22.08 -9.50 21.84
N MET A 532 21.12 -9.28 20.96
CA MET A 532 21.40 -9.31 19.52
C MET A 532 22.06 -7.96 19.20
N ASP A 533 23.19 -7.95 18.50
CA ASP A 533 23.66 -6.72 17.84
C ASP A 533 22.45 -6.10 17.15
N SER A 534 22.08 -4.85 17.47
CA SER A 534 20.91 -4.25 16.84
C SER A 534 21.08 -4.35 15.32
N ILE A 535 20.01 -4.68 14.57
CA ILE A 535 20.07 -4.87 13.11
C ILE A 535 20.86 -3.73 12.44
N SER A 536 20.63 -2.49 12.90
CA SER A 536 21.34 -1.28 12.49
C SER A 536 22.85 -1.31 12.76
N GLU A 537 23.29 -1.83 13.92
CA GLU A 537 24.71 -1.98 14.26
C GLU A 537 25.42 -3.00 13.40
N ALA A 538 24.82 -4.18 13.19
CA ALA A 538 25.38 -5.22 12.32
C ALA A 538 25.58 -4.68 10.88
N ILE A 539 24.56 -4.02 10.34
CA ILE A 539 24.63 -3.37 9.02
C ILE A 539 25.71 -2.28 8.99
N LEU A 540 25.82 -1.46 10.03
CA LEU A 540 26.83 -0.41 10.12
C LEU A 540 28.26 -0.99 10.21
N ARG A 541 28.45 -2.11 10.92
CA ARG A 541 29.75 -2.82 10.99
C ARG A 541 30.14 -3.37 9.62
N CYS A 542 29.25 -4.11 8.95
CA CYS A 542 29.45 -4.56 7.56
C CYS A 542 29.86 -3.40 6.64
N ARG A 543 29.13 -2.29 6.71
CA ARG A 543 29.39 -1.15 5.82
C ARG A 543 30.72 -0.47 6.12
N LYS A 544 31.10 -0.37 7.39
CA LYS A 544 32.43 0.14 7.78
C LYS A 544 33.55 -0.79 7.32
N ALA A 545 33.38 -2.12 7.43
CA ALA A 545 34.36 -3.10 6.98
C ALA A 545 34.55 -3.05 5.46
N PHE A 546 33.45 -3.02 4.71
CA PHE A 546 33.45 -2.87 3.26
C PHE A 546 34.13 -1.56 2.80
N ASN A 547 33.76 -0.43 3.40
CA ASN A 547 34.33 0.88 3.07
C ASN A 547 35.82 1.00 3.42
N ARG A 548 36.31 0.18 4.37
CA ARG A 548 37.74 0.04 4.68
C ARG A 548 38.49 -0.86 3.70
N ASN A 549 37.81 -1.37 2.67
CA ASN A 549 38.34 -2.29 1.66
C ASN A 549 38.88 -3.61 2.23
N ILE A 550 38.39 -4.06 3.40
CA ILE A 550 38.84 -5.33 4.01
C ILE A 550 38.59 -6.50 3.04
N THR A 551 37.37 -6.58 2.51
CA THR A 551 36.92 -7.64 1.60
C THR A 551 37.48 -7.50 0.18
N ARG A 552 38.21 -6.41 -0.14
CA ARG A 552 38.77 -6.19 -1.47
C ARG A 552 39.94 -7.14 -1.77
N ASN A 553 40.72 -7.50 -0.75
CA ASN A 553 41.87 -8.40 -0.87
C ASN A 553 41.42 -9.83 -1.23
N VAL A 554 41.93 -10.38 -2.33
CA VAL A 554 41.57 -11.73 -2.81
C VAL A 554 41.97 -12.82 -1.84
N GLU A 555 43.13 -12.71 -1.18
CA GLU A 555 43.58 -13.68 -0.18
C GLU A 555 42.66 -13.68 1.05
N PHE A 556 42.18 -12.51 1.48
CA PHE A 556 41.16 -12.46 2.53
C PHE A 556 39.91 -13.25 2.13
N ARG A 557 39.42 -13.09 0.89
CA ARG A 557 38.25 -13.83 0.39
C ARG A 557 38.50 -15.34 0.38
N LYS A 558 39.68 -15.78 -0.09
CA LYS A 558 40.08 -17.19 -0.07
C LYS A 558 40.08 -17.76 1.34
N GLU A 559 40.61 -17.03 2.32
CA GLU A 559 40.59 -17.46 3.73
C GLU A 559 39.16 -17.59 4.27
N GLN A 560 38.25 -16.68 3.93
CA GLN A 560 36.84 -16.80 4.32
C GLN A 560 36.15 -18.00 3.65
N LEU A 561 36.43 -18.29 2.37
CA LEU A 561 35.89 -19.48 1.68
C LEU A 561 36.41 -20.78 2.29
N LYS A 562 37.72 -20.85 2.60
CA LYS A 562 38.31 -21.99 3.34
C LYS A 562 37.69 -22.14 4.72
N ALA A 563 37.35 -21.04 5.40
CA ALA A 563 36.69 -21.09 6.70
C ALA A 563 35.27 -21.66 6.62
N ILE A 564 34.49 -21.36 5.57
CA ILE A 564 33.19 -22.03 5.35
C ILE A 564 33.40 -23.52 5.08
N HIS A 565 34.37 -23.89 4.23
CA HIS A 565 34.67 -25.29 3.98
C HIS A 565 35.03 -26.04 5.26
N ARG A 566 35.83 -25.44 6.14
CA ARG A 566 36.11 -25.96 7.50
C ARG A 566 34.86 -26.04 8.36
N LEU A 567 34.03 -25.00 8.40
CA LEU A 567 32.76 -25.00 9.13
C LEU A 567 31.90 -26.21 8.76
N LEU A 568 31.75 -26.49 7.47
CA LEU A 568 30.94 -27.62 7.00
C LEU A 568 31.61 -28.97 7.27
N SER A 569 32.94 -29.05 7.18
CA SER A 569 33.69 -30.32 7.34
C SER A 569 33.85 -30.72 8.80
N GLU A 570 34.11 -29.76 9.69
CA GLU A 570 34.34 -30.00 11.12
C GLU A 570 33.03 -30.26 11.89
N ASN A 571 31.89 -29.79 11.36
CA ASN A 571 30.58 -29.86 12.03
C ASN A 571 29.53 -30.68 11.26
N GLU A 572 29.96 -31.60 10.39
CA GLU A 572 29.08 -32.42 9.54
C GLU A 572 27.99 -33.15 10.35
N GLU A 573 28.35 -33.77 11.47
CA GLU A 573 27.39 -34.47 12.34
C GLU A 573 26.34 -33.51 12.92
N MET A 574 26.73 -32.29 13.33
CA MET A 574 25.79 -31.30 13.86
C MET A 574 24.77 -30.86 12.81
N PHE A 575 25.18 -30.73 11.54
CA PHE A 575 24.26 -30.43 10.44
C PHE A 575 23.30 -31.58 10.17
N VAL A 576 23.79 -32.81 10.17
CA VAL A 576 22.97 -34.02 10.04
C VAL A 576 21.92 -34.06 11.16
N ASP A 577 22.34 -33.91 12.41
CA ASP A 577 21.44 -33.94 13.57
C ASP A 577 20.40 -32.81 13.52
N SER A 578 20.81 -31.60 13.13
CA SER A 578 19.90 -30.45 13.05
C SER A 578 18.82 -30.64 11.98
N LEU A 579 19.21 -31.14 10.79
CA LEU A 579 18.28 -31.42 9.70
C LEU A 579 17.43 -32.68 9.96
N GLU A 580 17.93 -33.64 10.73
CA GLU A 580 17.11 -34.74 11.25
C GLU A 580 16.04 -34.23 12.23
N LEU A 581 16.38 -33.28 13.11
CA LEU A 581 15.39 -32.69 14.01
C LEU A 581 14.35 -31.83 13.28
N ASP A 582 14.76 -31.08 12.25
CA ASP A 582 13.88 -30.18 11.50
C ASP A 582 12.99 -30.93 10.49
N PHE A 583 13.55 -31.90 9.76
CA PHE A 583 12.89 -32.57 8.63
C PHE A 583 12.83 -34.08 8.76
N LYS A 584 13.44 -34.71 9.78
CA LYS A 584 13.77 -36.15 9.79
C LYS A 584 14.49 -36.57 8.49
N LYS A 585 15.34 -35.69 7.98
CA LYS A 585 16.03 -35.92 6.71
C LYS A 585 17.07 -37.04 6.89
N PRO A 586 17.13 -38.03 6.00
CA PRO A 586 18.12 -39.09 6.11
C PRO A 586 19.55 -38.56 6.03
N LYS A 587 20.45 -39.05 6.90
CA LYS A 587 21.86 -38.66 6.95
C LYS A 587 22.54 -38.62 5.59
N ASN A 588 22.41 -39.68 4.79
CA ASN A 588 23.06 -39.77 3.49
C ASN A 588 22.52 -38.73 2.50
N GLU A 589 21.25 -38.36 2.61
CA GLU A 589 20.65 -37.31 1.79
C GLU A 589 21.19 -35.94 2.15
N VAL A 590 21.35 -35.64 3.45
CA VAL A 590 21.97 -34.40 3.93
C VAL A 590 23.41 -34.28 3.43
N ILE A 591 24.22 -35.33 3.62
CA ILE A 591 25.63 -35.32 3.22
C ILE A 591 25.75 -35.09 1.70
N MET A 592 25.04 -35.88 0.89
CA MET A 592 25.18 -35.81 -0.56
C MET A 592 24.57 -34.54 -1.15
N ASN A 593 23.37 -34.14 -0.74
CA ASN A 593 22.61 -33.11 -1.45
C ASN A 593 22.80 -31.70 -0.88
N GLU A 594 23.26 -31.57 0.37
CA GLU A 594 23.48 -30.26 1.00
C GLU A 594 24.97 -30.00 1.25
N LEU A 595 25.65 -30.92 1.95
CA LEU A 595 27.02 -30.66 2.39
C LEU A 595 28.04 -30.81 1.27
N GLU A 596 28.08 -31.95 0.57
CA GLU A 596 29.07 -32.20 -0.50
C GLU A 596 28.87 -31.28 -1.69
N VAL A 597 27.62 -31.00 -2.09
CA VAL A 597 27.32 -30.01 -3.15
C VAL A 597 27.86 -28.63 -2.77
N THR A 598 27.64 -28.18 -1.53
CA THR A 598 28.14 -26.88 -1.08
C THR A 598 29.67 -26.85 -0.97
N LYS A 599 30.29 -27.91 -0.42
CA LYS A 599 31.76 -28.04 -0.36
C LYS A 599 32.38 -28.00 -1.76
N ASN A 600 31.77 -28.66 -2.75
CA ASN A 600 32.23 -28.66 -4.13
C ASN A 600 32.13 -27.27 -4.77
N ASP A 601 31.02 -26.53 -4.59
CA ASP A 601 30.94 -25.14 -5.07
C ASP A 601 32.03 -24.27 -4.41
N LEU A 602 32.29 -24.43 -3.10
CA LEU A 602 33.36 -23.68 -2.43
C LEU A 602 34.75 -23.96 -3.03
N VAL A 603 35.06 -25.22 -3.35
CA VAL A 603 36.30 -25.61 -4.02
C VAL A 603 36.35 -25.01 -5.43
N TYR A 604 35.26 -25.13 -6.18
CA TYR A 604 35.15 -24.54 -7.52
C TYR A 604 35.39 -23.02 -7.49
N GLN A 605 34.82 -22.30 -6.52
CA GLN A 605 35.05 -20.87 -6.34
C GLN A 605 36.51 -20.55 -6.00
N LEU A 606 37.14 -21.34 -5.11
CA LEU A 606 38.55 -21.19 -4.73
C LEU A 606 39.50 -21.38 -5.92
N ASP A 607 39.23 -22.36 -6.76
CA ASP A 607 40.06 -22.67 -7.94
C ASP A 607 39.97 -21.59 -9.02
N ASN A 608 38.83 -20.88 -9.10
CA ASN A 608 38.56 -19.94 -10.19
C ASN A 608 38.60 -18.45 -9.79
N ILE A 609 38.65 -18.10 -8.50
CA ILE A 609 38.57 -16.70 -8.03
C ILE A 609 39.65 -15.81 -8.64
N ASP A 610 40.87 -16.31 -8.81
CA ASP A 610 41.99 -15.55 -9.38
C ASP A 610 41.75 -15.18 -10.86
N GLU A 611 40.98 -15.99 -11.59
CA GLU A 611 40.58 -15.69 -12.96
C GLU A 611 39.40 -14.72 -13.00
N TYR A 612 38.44 -14.88 -12.09
CA TYR A 612 37.23 -14.05 -12.04
C TYR A 612 37.52 -12.58 -11.76
N VAL A 613 38.51 -12.28 -10.92
CA VAL A 613 38.86 -10.90 -10.54
C VAL A 613 39.69 -10.13 -11.58
N LYS A 614 40.20 -10.80 -12.63
CA LYS A 614 41.03 -10.15 -13.66
C LYS A 614 40.23 -9.16 -14.50
N ARG A 615 40.90 -8.08 -14.92
CA ARG A 615 40.38 -7.15 -15.93
C ARG A 615 40.29 -7.87 -17.27
N ARG A 616 39.16 -7.74 -17.96
CA ARG A 616 38.93 -8.35 -19.28
C ARG A 616 39.01 -7.27 -20.37
N PRO A 617 39.96 -7.32 -21.32
CA PRO A 617 40.00 -6.38 -22.43
C PRO A 617 38.77 -6.54 -23.34
N VAL A 618 38.35 -5.46 -24.00
CA VAL A 618 37.24 -5.48 -24.97
C VAL A 618 37.68 -5.00 -26.35
N ASP A 619 36.89 -5.34 -27.38
CA ASP A 619 37.18 -4.96 -28.76
C ASP A 619 37.27 -3.44 -28.93
N LYS A 620 38.29 -3.01 -29.68
CA LYS A 620 38.56 -1.59 -29.97
C LYS A 620 37.84 -1.16 -31.25
N LEU A 621 37.34 0.07 -31.29
CA LEU A 621 36.95 0.75 -32.54
C LEU A 621 38.14 1.51 -33.12
N GLY A 622 38.08 1.86 -34.41
CA GLY A 622 39.19 2.49 -35.15
C GLY A 622 39.80 3.74 -34.51
N PHE A 623 39.00 4.54 -33.79
CA PHE A 623 39.48 5.74 -33.08
C PHE A 623 39.92 5.48 -31.63
N SER A 624 39.77 4.26 -31.12
CA SER A 624 40.16 3.83 -29.77
C SER A 624 41.33 2.84 -29.78
N VAL A 625 42.05 2.71 -30.89
CA VAL A 625 43.14 1.74 -31.10
C VAL A 625 44.27 1.89 -30.06
N VAL A 626 44.56 3.14 -29.67
CA VAL A 626 45.57 3.49 -28.65
C VAL A 626 45.00 3.59 -27.22
N ASP A 627 43.68 3.44 -27.06
CA ASP A 627 43.03 3.44 -25.74
C ASP A 627 43.08 2.03 -25.14
N GLU A 628 42.95 1.92 -23.82
CA GLU A 628 42.89 0.64 -23.09
C GLU A 628 41.47 0.42 -22.53
N PRO A 629 40.58 -0.25 -23.31
CA PRO A 629 39.24 -0.54 -22.84
C PRO A 629 39.19 -1.91 -22.15
N PHE A 630 38.59 -1.97 -20.96
CA PHE A 630 38.41 -3.22 -20.21
C PHE A 630 37.13 -3.21 -19.36
N ILE A 631 36.66 -4.41 -19.03
CA ILE A 631 35.64 -4.65 -18.01
C ILE A 631 36.35 -5.03 -16.72
N GLN A 632 35.93 -4.39 -15.62
CA GLN A 632 36.36 -4.75 -14.28
C GLN A 632 35.13 -4.97 -13.40
N TYR A 633 35.13 -6.03 -12.61
CA TYR A 633 34.08 -6.32 -11.65
C TYR A 633 34.28 -5.48 -10.37
N GLU A 634 33.27 -4.69 -9.97
CA GLU A 634 33.19 -4.05 -8.64
C GLU A 634 32.23 -4.85 -7.73
N PRO A 635 32.40 -4.90 -6.42
CA PRO A 635 31.59 -5.79 -5.56
C PRO A 635 30.14 -5.29 -5.28
N TYR A 636 29.13 -6.19 -5.27
CA TYR A 636 27.71 -5.97 -4.87
C TYR A 636 27.15 -6.85 -3.69
N ALA A 637 27.42 -8.18 -3.58
CA ALA A 637 27.18 -9.04 -2.37
C ALA A 637 27.97 -10.41 -2.46
N ALA A 638 27.93 -11.37 -1.54
CA ALA A 638 28.79 -12.61 -1.50
C ALA A 638 30.33 -12.48 -1.33
N ILE A 639 30.93 -13.53 -0.72
CA ILE A 639 32.34 -13.59 -0.29
C ILE A 639 33.31 -13.58 -1.48
N THR A 640 33.09 -14.43 -2.48
CA THR A 640 33.97 -14.55 -3.66
C THR A 640 34.07 -13.22 -4.43
N ALA A 641 32.94 -12.51 -4.55
CA ALA A 641 32.88 -11.19 -5.18
C ALA A 641 33.50 -10.07 -4.32
N GLY A 642 33.73 -10.31 -3.02
CA GLY A 642 34.43 -9.39 -2.12
C GLY A 642 33.51 -8.47 -1.33
N ASN A 643 32.37 -8.99 -0.88
CA ASN A 643 31.36 -8.21 -0.16
C ASN A 643 31.21 -8.65 1.29
N CYS A 644 30.69 -7.75 2.10
CA CYS A 644 30.11 -8.08 3.40
C CYS A 644 28.68 -8.62 3.20
N ALA A 645 28.18 -9.44 4.13
CA ALA A 645 26.84 -10.00 4.03
C ALA A 645 26.11 -10.05 5.38
N ILE A 646 24.81 -9.79 5.33
CA ILE A 646 23.88 -10.12 6.41
C ILE A 646 23.13 -11.37 5.98
N ILE A 647 23.23 -12.42 6.79
CA ILE A 647 22.62 -13.73 6.55
C ILE A 647 21.41 -13.83 7.46
N LYS A 648 20.22 -14.04 6.90
CA LYS A 648 18.99 -14.28 7.66
C LYS A 648 18.46 -15.69 7.34
N PRO A 649 18.85 -16.72 8.12
CA PRO A 649 18.34 -18.08 7.94
C PRO A 649 16.83 -18.12 8.22
N SER A 650 16.11 -19.06 7.61
CA SER A 650 14.66 -19.21 7.85
C SER A 650 14.40 -19.66 9.29
N GLU A 651 13.40 -19.05 9.93
CA GLU A 651 12.94 -19.38 11.29
C GLU A 651 12.14 -20.70 11.38
N VAL A 652 11.91 -21.35 10.23
CA VAL A 652 11.10 -22.56 10.13
C VAL A 652 11.92 -23.80 10.53
N PRO A 653 13.09 -24.09 9.93
CA PRO A 653 14.04 -25.08 10.44
C PRO A 653 14.86 -24.51 11.61
N LYS A 654 14.26 -24.49 12.80
CA LYS A 654 14.80 -23.80 13.98
C LYS A 654 16.14 -24.35 14.46
N ASN A 655 16.37 -25.66 14.35
CA ASN A 655 17.63 -26.25 14.79
C ASN A 655 18.77 -25.83 13.86
N THR A 656 18.51 -25.83 12.55
CA THR A 656 19.46 -25.35 11.54
C THR A 656 19.71 -23.84 11.63
N GLU A 657 18.66 -23.02 11.86
CA GLU A 657 18.82 -21.57 12.12
C GLU A 657 19.73 -21.33 13.34
N HIS A 658 19.48 -22.05 14.42
CA HIS A 658 20.26 -21.93 15.64
C HIS A 658 21.73 -22.33 15.41
N LEU A 659 21.96 -23.48 14.77
CA LEU A 659 23.30 -23.97 14.44
C LEU A 659 24.08 -22.96 13.60
N LEU A 660 23.46 -22.40 12.55
CA LEU A 660 24.10 -21.39 11.71
C LEU A 660 24.44 -20.12 12.50
N SER A 661 23.54 -19.69 13.39
CA SER A 661 23.76 -18.51 14.23
C SER A 661 24.91 -18.70 15.22
N GLU A 662 25.16 -19.93 15.66
CA GLU A 662 26.23 -20.28 16.58
C GLU A 662 27.57 -20.46 15.85
N LEU A 663 27.58 -21.18 14.72
CA LEU A 663 28.82 -21.56 14.04
C LEU A 663 29.40 -20.43 13.18
N ILE A 664 28.59 -19.71 12.41
CA ILE A 664 29.11 -18.69 11.47
C ILE A 664 30.04 -17.68 12.16
N PRO A 665 29.70 -17.12 13.34
CA PRO A 665 30.59 -16.19 14.05
C PRO A 665 31.92 -16.77 14.54
N GLN A 666 32.04 -18.10 14.63
CA GLN A 666 33.26 -18.78 15.06
C GLN A 666 34.25 -18.99 13.92
N TYR A 667 33.76 -19.02 12.67
CA TYR A 667 34.57 -19.30 11.48
C TYR A 667 34.82 -18.06 10.61
N LEU A 668 33.83 -17.16 10.49
CA LEU A 668 33.90 -16.00 9.59
C LEU A 668 34.24 -14.70 10.33
N ASP A 669 34.70 -13.71 9.57
CA ASP A 669 34.98 -12.38 10.11
C ASP A 669 33.70 -11.67 10.59
N ASN A 670 33.60 -11.49 11.91
CA ASN A 670 32.46 -10.87 12.60
C ASN A 670 32.28 -9.37 12.35
N ASN A 671 33.10 -8.72 11.52
CA ASN A 671 32.81 -7.37 11.02
C ASN A 671 32.22 -7.39 9.62
N CYS A 672 32.39 -8.50 8.88
CA CYS A 672 32.00 -8.63 7.49
C CYS A 672 30.73 -9.47 7.30
N TYR A 673 30.53 -10.49 8.13
CA TYR A 673 29.46 -11.47 7.97
C TYR A 673 28.70 -11.65 9.28
N HIS A 674 27.41 -11.31 9.28
CA HIS A 674 26.57 -11.42 10.46
C HIS A 674 25.36 -12.30 10.18
N VAL A 675 24.99 -13.11 11.17
CA VAL A 675 23.74 -13.86 11.17
C VAL A 675 22.71 -13.10 12.00
N ILE A 676 21.53 -12.90 11.44
CA ILE A 676 20.39 -12.28 12.13
C ILE A 676 19.22 -13.26 12.05
N THR A 677 18.80 -13.79 13.19
CA THR A 677 17.71 -14.77 13.30
C THR A 677 16.38 -14.10 13.60
N GLY A 678 15.28 -14.79 13.31
CA GLY A 678 13.93 -14.34 13.63
C GLY A 678 12.99 -14.26 12.43
N GLY A 679 11.71 -14.04 12.71
CA GLY A 679 10.61 -14.23 11.76
C GLY A 679 10.40 -13.14 10.71
N PRO A 680 9.15 -13.01 10.20
CA PRO A 680 8.77 -11.97 9.25
C PRO A 680 8.99 -10.54 9.78
N GLU A 681 8.91 -10.32 11.09
CA GLU A 681 9.10 -9.00 11.70
C GLU A 681 10.55 -8.51 11.54
N VAL A 682 11.51 -9.40 11.81
CA VAL A 682 12.95 -9.14 11.64
C VAL A 682 13.28 -8.94 10.17
N SER A 683 12.71 -9.77 9.29
CA SER A 683 12.88 -9.66 7.84
C SER A 683 12.35 -8.33 7.31
N THR A 684 11.19 -7.89 7.81
CA THR A 684 10.57 -6.60 7.45
C THR A 684 11.43 -5.42 7.91
N GLU A 685 12.01 -5.50 9.12
CA GLU A 685 12.91 -4.47 9.62
C GLU A 685 14.21 -4.42 8.80
N LEU A 686 14.83 -5.57 8.52
CA LEU A 686 16.00 -5.66 7.64
C LEU A 686 15.76 -4.96 6.30
N LEU A 687 14.65 -5.26 5.64
CA LEU A 687 14.29 -4.71 4.33
C LEU A 687 14.04 -3.19 4.32
N ARG A 688 13.95 -2.53 5.48
CA ARG A 688 13.90 -1.05 5.56
C ARG A 688 15.28 -0.43 5.36
N HIS A 689 16.35 -1.15 5.69
CA HIS A 689 17.71 -0.67 5.54
C HIS A 689 18.18 -0.78 4.10
N ARG A 690 19.18 0.04 3.75
CA ARG A 690 19.76 0.07 2.40
C ARG A 690 20.81 -1.02 2.25
N PHE A 691 20.55 -1.98 1.37
CA PHE A 691 21.52 -2.94 0.85
C PHE A 691 21.94 -2.58 -0.57
N ASP A 692 23.15 -2.97 -0.96
CA ASP A 692 23.65 -2.80 -2.32
C ASP A 692 23.21 -3.96 -3.24
N TYR A 693 22.77 -5.08 -2.65
CA TYR A 693 22.13 -6.21 -3.33
C TYR A 693 21.26 -7.01 -2.34
N ILE A 694 20.14 -7.59 -2.79
CA ILE A 694 19.32 -8.52 -1.98
C ILE A 694 19.15 -9.85 -2.72
N PHE A 695 19.50 -10.96 -2.07
CA PHE A 695 19.25 -12.31 -2.56
C PHE A 695 18.16 -12.96 -1.69
N PHE A 696 17.11 -13.46 -2.32
CA PHE A 696 16.00 -14.09 -1.62
C PHE A 696 15.58 -15.39 -2.29
N THR A 697 15.43 -16.45 -1.49
CA THR A 697 14.85 -17.73 -1.92
C THR A 697 13.55 -17.99 -1.15
N GLY A 698 12.46 -18.30 -1.85
CA GLY A 698 11.20 -18.62 -1.20
C GLY A 698 9.97 -18.51 -2.09
N SER A 699 8.82 -18.21 -1.50
CA SER A 699 7.55 -18.12 -2.24
C SER A 699 7.44 -16.86 -3.10
N THR A 700 6.72 -16.94 -4.23
CA THR A 700 6.45 -15.79 -5.10
C THR A 700 5.79 -14.62 -4.36
N THR A 701 4.90 -14.91 -3.41
CA THR A 701 4.23 -13.88 -2.59
C THR A 701 5.24 -13.07 -1.78
N VAL A 702 6.17 -13.72 -1.08
CA VAL A 702 7.20 -13.02 -0.30
C VAL A 702 8.25 -12.38 -1.21
N GLY A 703 8.59 -13.01 -2.34
CA GLY A 703 9.48 -12.43 -3.35
C GLY A 703 9.00 -11.07 -3.86
N ARG A 704 7.69 -10.90 -4.06
CA ARG A 704 7.10 -9.58 -4.41
C ARG A 704 7.29 -8.54 -3.31
N ILE A 705 7.12 -8.91 -2.04
CA ILE A 705 7.31 -8.01 -0.88
C ILE A 705 8.78 -7.56 -0.78
N VAL A 706 9.72 -8.51 -0.97
CA VAL A 706 11.16 -8.22 -1.01
C VAL A 706 11.46 -7.25 -2.15
N TYR A 707 10.93 -7.51 -3.34
CA TYR A 707 11.19 -6.68 -4.51
C TYR A 707 10.64 -5.25 -4.36
N GLU A 708 9.41 -5.12 -3.83
CA GLU A 708 8.81 -3.83 -3.51
C GLU A 708 9.64 -3.04 -2.48
N SER A 709 10.19 -3.73 -1.47
CA SER A 709 11.04 -3.09 -0.47
C SER A 709 12.38 -2.65 -1.07
N ALA A 710 12.99 -3.49 -1.92
CA ALA A 710 14.24 -3.18 -2.61
C ALA A 710 14.11 -1.96 -3.55
N ALA A 711 12.94 -1.78 -4.18
CA ALA A 711 12.66 -0.65 -5.06
C ALA A 711 12.83 0.72 -4.37
N LYS A 712 12.59 0.81 -3.05
CA LYS A 712 12.75 2.05 -2.27
C LYS A 712 14.18 2.58 -2.28
N HIS A 713 15.17 1.69 -2.42
CA HIS A 713 16.59 2.03 -2.45
C HIS A 713 17.24 1.80 -3.83
N LEU A 714 16.43 1.45 -4.84
CA LEU A 714 16.90 0.98 -6.16
C LEU A 714 17.91 -0.19 -6.04
N THR A 715 17.70 -1.05 -5.05
CA THR A 715 18.58 -2.19 -4.79
C THR A 715 18.27 -3.30 -5.80
N PRO A 716 19.27 -3.78 -6.56
CA PRO A 716 19.09 -4.95 -7.42
C PRO A 716 18.80 -6.21 -6.58
N VAL A 717 18.02 -7.13 -7.15
CA VAL A 717 17.60 -8.36 -6.47
C VAL A 717 17.88 -9.60 -7.31
N THR A 718 18.20 -10.71 -6.65
CA THR A 718 17.96 -12.07 -7.16
C THR A 718 16.84 -12.68 -6.34
N LEU A 719 15.79 -13.15 -7.03
CA LEU A 719 14.65 -13.84 -6.45
C LEU A 719 14.65 -15.27 -7.01
N GLU A 720 14.98 -16.24 -6.16
CA GLU A 720 14.89 -17.68 -6.45
C GLU A 720 13.56 -18.21 -5.92
N LEU A 721 12.56 -18.34 -6.79
CA LEU A 721 11.19 -18.66 -6.40
C LEU A 721 10.76 -20.03 -6.90
N GLY A 722 9.60 -20.49 -6.43
CA GLY A 722 9.02 -21.78 -6.82
C GLY A 722 8.19 -21.73 -8.09
N GLY A 723 7.41 -22.79 -8.29
CA GLY A 723 6.45 -22.93 -9.38
C GLY A 723 6.17 -24.38 -9.70
N LYS A 724 5.19 -24.64 -10.58
CA LYS A 724 4.84 -26.01 -10.97
C LYS A 724 5.75 -26.50 -12.08
N SER A 725 6.89 -27.09 -11.74
CA SER A 725 7.87 -27.63 -12.70
C SER A 725 7.29 -28.85 -13.45
N PRO A 726 6.96 -28.73 -14.75
CA PRO A 726 6.38 -29.83 -15.52
C PRO A 726 7.41 -30.87 -15.93
N LEU A 727 6.96 -32.11 -16.08
CA LEU A 727 7.72 -33.18 -16.70
C LEU A 727 6.91 -33.83 -17.83
N TRP A 728 7.42 -33.75 -19.06
CA TRP A 728 6.92 -34.54 -20.19
C TRP A 728 7.55 -35.93 -20.19
N ILE A 729 6.75 -36.97 -20.43
CA ILE A 729 7.24 -38.32 -20.72
C ILE A 729 6.38 -38.94 -21.82
N ASP A 730 7.01 -39.60 -22.80
CA ASP A 730 6.32 -40.23 -23.93
C ASP A 730 6.75 -41.69 -24.16
N GLU A 731 6.14 -42.32 -25.16
CA GLU A 731 6.38 -43.72 -25.50
C GLU A 731 7.73 -43.98 -26.17
N THR A 732 8.47 -42.93 -26.55
CA THR A 732 9.78 -43.09 -27.21
C THR A 732 10.89 -43.40 -26.23
N VAL A 733 10.67 -43.19 -24.93
CA VAL A 733 11.64 -43.46 -23.86
C VAL A 733 12.20 -44.88 -24.00
N GLY A 734 13.50 -44.96 -24.30
CA GLY A 734 14.18 -46.24 -24.54
C GLY A 734 14.24 -47.16 -23.32
N ASP A 735 14.30 -46.59 -22.11
CA ASP A 735 14.25 -47.34 -20.84
C ASP A 735 13.31 -46.65 -19.84
N LEU A 736 12.07 -47.15 -19.79
CA LEU A 736 11.03 -46.61 -18.91
C LEU A 736 11.34 -46.84 -17.42
N GLU A 737 12.07 -47.91 -17.08
CA GLU A 737 12.44 -48.19 -15.69
C GLU A 737 13.43 -47.15 -15.19
N VAL A 738 14.47 -46.84 -15.97
CA VAL A 738 15.42 -45.75 -15.67
C VAL A 738 14.72 -44.39 -15.60
N ALA A 739 13.83 -44.09 -16.54
CA ALA A 739 13.06 -42.85 -16.54
C ALA A 739 12.23 -42.69 -15.25
N CYS A 740 11.49 -43.73 -14.86
CA CYS A 740 10.71 -43.72 -13.63
C CYS A 740 11.61 -43.59 -12.38
N ARG A 741 12.79 -44.25 -12.34
CA ARG A 741 13.72 -44.13 -11.20
C ARG A 741 14.20 -42.70 -11.01
N ARG A 742 14.63 -42.05 -12.10
CA ARG A 742 15.08 -40.65 -12.10
C ARG A 742 13.98 -39.70 -11.64
N LEU A 743 12.79 -39.84 -12.23
CA LEU A 743 11.62 -39.02 -11.89
C LEU A 743 11.25 -39.18 -10.41
N LEU A 744 11.08 -40.43 -9.95
CA LEU A 744 10.64 -40.71 -8.58
C LEU A 744 11.70 -40.31 -7.56
N TRP A 745 12.99 -40.50 -7.85
CA TRP A 745 14.07 -39.98 -7.00
C TRP A 745 13.97 -38.47 -6.88
N ALA A 746 13.89 -37.75 -8.00
CA ALA A 746 13.76 -36.29 -8.01
C ALA A 746 12.48 -35.80 -7.30
N LYS A 747 11.40 -36.59 -7.33
CA LYS A 747 10.16 -36.28 -6.60
C LYS A 747 10.27 -36.53 -5.09
N LEU A 748 11.07 -37.51 -4.67
CA LEU A 748 11.11 -37.98 -3.29
C LEU A 748 12.24 -37.40 -2.44
N ILE A 749 13.29 -36.82 -3.05
CA ILE A 749 14.25 -36.05 -2.27
C ILE A 749 13.52 -34.97 -1.46
N ASN A 750 13.88 -34.83 -0.19
CA ASN A 750 13.24 -33.95 0.78
C ASN A 750 11.71 -34.13 0.88
N LEU A 751 11.19 -35.33 0.56
CA LEU A 751 9.76 -35.62 0.44
C LEU A 751 9.03 -34.68 -0.56
N GLY A 752 9.72 -34.26 -1.62
CA GLY A 752 9.18 -33.38 -2.66
C GLY A 752 9.09 -31.90 -2.26
N GLN A 753 9.62 -31.52 -1.09
CA GLN A 753 9.73 -30.13 -0.62
C GLN A 753 10.92 -29.42 -1.29
N THR A 754 10.89 -29.34 -2.61
CA THR A 754 11.97 -28.79 -3.44
C THR A 754 11.37 -27.99 -4.60
N CYS A 755 11.84 -26.76 -4.83
CA CYS A 755 11.29 -25.84 -5.86
C CYS A 755 11.45 -26.37 -7.30
N VAL A 756 12.47 -27.20 -7.54
CA VAL A 756 12.73 -27.86 -8.83
C VAL A 756 12.22 -29.30 -8.88
N ALA A 757 11.51 -29.80 -7.86
CA ALA A 757 10.94 -31.16 -7.94
C ALA A 757 9.96 -31.24 -9.12
N PRO A 758 9.88 -32.39 -9.82
CA PRO A 758 8.79 -32.63 -10.77
C PRO A 758 7.44 -32.44 -10.06
N ASP A 759 6.74 -31.37 -10.40
CA ASP A 759 5.51 -31.00 -9.71
C ASP A 759 4.35 -31.82 -10.26
N TYR A 760 4.28 -31.96 -11.59
CA TYR A 760 3.31 -32.79 -12.30
C TYR A 760 3.91 -33.43 -13.55
N VAL A 761 3.33 -34.57 -13.95
CA VAL A 761 3.63 -35.25 -15.22
C VAL A 761 2.58 -34.89 -16.25
N ILE A 762 3.00 -34.65 -17.48
CA ILE A 762 2.14 -34.49 -18.64
C ILE A 762 2.55 -35.51 -19.70
N THR A 763 1.59 -36.29 -20.18
CA THR A 763 1.89 -37.46 -21.02
C THR A 763 0.68 -37.84 -21.88
N THR A 764 0.84 -38.82 -22.77
CA THR A 764 -0.26 -39.41 -23.53
C THR A 764 -0.98 -40.48 -22.71
N SER A 765 -2.24 -40.77 -23.07
CA SER A 765 -3.02 -41.83 -22.40
C SER A 765 -2.31 -43.19 -22.43
N LYS A 766 -1.65 -43.51 -23.56
CA LYS A 766 -0.90 -44.76 -23.75
C LYS A 766 0.34 -44.82 -22.87
N CYS A 767 1.11 -43.74 -22.79
CA CYS A 767 2.31 -43.70 -21.96
C CYS A 767 1.94 -43.73 -20.45
N GLN A 768 0.86 -43.06 -20.01
CA GLN A 768 0.39 -43.15 -18.62
C GLN A 768 0.16 -44.60 -18.18
N THR A 769 -0.49 -45.42 -19.01
CA THR A 769 -0.75 -46.83 -18.67
C THR A 769 0.54 -47.62 -18.42
N LEU A 770 1.58 -47.38 -19.22
CA LEU A 770 2.89 -48.02 -19.07
C LEU A 770 3.66 -47.47 -17.86
N PHE A 771 3.62 -46.15 -17.67
CA PHE A 771 4.32 -45.44 -16.62
C PHE A 771 3.86 -45.85 -15.22
N ILE A 772 2.55 -45.89 -14.95
CA ILE A 772 2.00 -46.15 -13.61
C ILE A 772 2.49 -47.49 -13.05
N GLY A 773 2.42 -48.57 -13.84
CA GLY A 773 2.84 -49.90 -13.38
C GLY A 773 4.32 -49.95 -12.99
N THR A 774 5.18 -49.36 -13.82
CA THR A 774 6.63 -49.26 -13.58
C THR A 774 6.95 -48.34 -12.40
N ALA A 775 6.26 -47.21 -12.28
CA ALA A 775 6.44 -46.27 -11.18
C ALA A 775 6.05 -46.89 -9.83
N ILE A 776 4.95 -47.65 -9.76
CA ILE A 776 4.55 -48.37 -8.54
C ILE A 776 5.58 -49.43 -8.17
N LYS A 777 6.11 -50.20 -9.13
CA LYS A 777 7.18 -51.17 -8.89
C LYS A 777 8.39 -50.50 -8.23
N ILE A 778 8.84 -49.36 -8.77
CA ILE A 778 10.01 -48.63 -8.27
C ILE A 778 9.74 -47.99 -6.91
N LEU A 779 8.55 -47.42 -6.69
CA LEU A 779 8.19 -46.87 -5.38
C LEU A 779 8.23 -47.94 -4.28
N ASN A 780 7.74 -49.15 -4.57
CA ASN A 780 7.83 -50.27 -3.64
C ASN A 780 9.29 -50.70 -3.38
N GLU A 781 10.18 -50.59 -4.37
CA GLU A 781 11.62 -50.83 -4.20
C GLU A 781 12.28 -49.75 -3.34
N PHE A 782 11.99 -48.48 -3.60
CA PHE A 782 12.58 -47.34 -2.90
C PHE A 782 12.14 -47.27 -1.43
N CYS A 783 10.84 -47.49 -1.19
CA CYS A 783 10.24 -47.22 0.11
C CYS A 783 9.99 -48.49 0.95
N GLY A 784 10.01 -49.67 0.32
CA GLY A 784 9.66 -50.93 0.97
C GLY A 784 8.16 -51.04 1.30
N SER A 785 7.79 -52.01 2.15
CA SER A 785 6.39 -52.32 2.49
C SER A 785 5.74 -51.36 3.49
N ASP A 786 6.53 -50.62 4.28
CA ASP A 786 6.05 -49.60 5.23
C ASP A 786 6.90 -48.32 5.06
N PRO A 787 6.60 -47.49 4.04
CA PRO A 787 7.35 -46.29 3.71
C PRO A 787 7.53 -45.31 4.87
N GLN A 788 6.54 -45.23 5.78
CA GLN A 788 6.58 -44.31 6.91
C GLN A 788 7.65 -44.71 7.94
N LYS A 789 7.83 -46.03 8.17
CA LYS A 789 8.86 -46.56 9.08
C LYS A 789 10.21 -46.75 8.42
N SER A 790 10.29 -46.65 7.10
CA SER A 790 11.56 -46.67 6.38
C SER A 790 12.39 -45.44 6.75
N MET A 791 13.65 -45.64 7.15
CA MET A 791 14.59 -44.56 7.52
C MET A 791 14.98 -43.64 6.35
N GLY A 792 14.38 -43.80 5.17
CA GLY A 792 14.76 -43.13 3.93
C GLY A 792 13.90 -41.94 3.48
N LEU A 793 12.85 -41.57 4.22
CA LEU A 793 11.96 -40.47 3.83
C LEU A 793 11.90 -39.36 4.87
N SER A 794 12.00 -38.12 4.39
CA SER A 794 11.86 -36.90 5.20
C SER A 794 10.40 -36.71 5.68
N ARG A 795 10.15 -35.64 6.45
CA ARG A 795 8.84 -35.16 6.91
C ARG A 795 8.62 -33.71 6.52
N PHE A 796 7.37 -33.28 6.58
CA PHE A 796 7.06 -31.87 6.47
C PHE A 796 7.66 -31.11 7.64
N VAL A 797 8.31 -30.00 7.33
CA VAL A 797 8.99 -29.15 8.33
C VAL A 797 8.06 -28.61 9.41
N ASN A 798 6.77 -28.44 9.10
CA ASN A 798 5.75 -28.01 10.05
C ASN A 798 4.34 -28.47 9.65
N GLU A 799 3.40 -28.37 10.59
CA GLU A 799 2.00 -28.75 10.40
C GLU A 799 1.29 -27.90 9.34
N ARG A 800 1.68 -26.63 9.17
CA ARG A 800 1.07 -25.73 8.17
C ARG A 800 1.30 -26.26 6.75
N ASN A 801 2.53 -26.63 6.42
CA ASN A 801 2.90 -27.16 5.11
C ASN A 801 2.26 -28.52 4.87
N PHE A 802 2.26 -29.39 5.89
CA PHE A 802 1.53 -30.66 5.84
C PHE A 802 0.04 -30.45 5.52
N ASN A 803 -0.65 -29.59 6.29
CA ASN A 803 -2.08 -29.37 6.14
C ASN A 803 -2.45 -28.78 4.77
N ARG A 804 -1.61 -27.90 4.23
CA ARG A 804 -1.79 -27.36 2.88
C ARG A 804 -1.79 -28.48 1.84
N VAL A 805 -0.75 -29.30 1.82
CA VAL A 805 -0.61 -30.40 0.85
C VAL A 805 -1.69 -31.48 1.05
N HIS A 806 -2.01 -31.81 2.30
CA HIS A 806 -3.11 -32.73 2.64
C HIS A 806 -4.48 -32.22 2.12
N THR A 807 -4.71 -30.91 2.19
CA THR A 807 -5.94 -30.30 1.66
C THR A 807 -6.02 -30.41 0.14
N LEU A 808 -4.90 -30.14 -0.57
CA LEU A 808 -4.85 -30.30 -2.03
C LEU A 808 -5.16 -31.74 -2.44
N LEU A 809 -4.57 -32.71 -1.73
CA LEU A 809 -4.81 -34.14 -1.97
C LEU A 809 -6.26 -34.55 -1.70
N SER A 810 -6.83 -34.10 -0.56
CA SER A 810 -8.19 -34.49 -0.15
C SER A 810 -9.28 -33.90 -1.06
N ALA A 811 -8.98 -32.81 -1.77
CA ALA A 811 -9.89 -32.15 -2.69
C ALA A 811 -9.77 -32.62 -4.15
N THR A 812 -8.78 -33.47 -4.46
CA THR A 812 -8.51 -33.89 -5.85
C THR A 812 -9.70 -34.66 -6.43
N GLN A 813 -9.97 -34.41 -7.71
CA GLN A 813 -10.88 -35.19 -8.55
C GLN A 813 -10.13 -36.26 -9.36
N GLY A 814 -8.80 -36.25 -9.34
CA GLY A 814 -7.97 -37.28 -9.95
C GLY A 814 -8.04 -38.62 -9.21
N ASN A 815 -7.65 -39.69 -9.90
CA ASN A 815 -7.72 -41.04 -9.37
C ASN A 815 -6.41 -41.40 -8.63
N ILE A 816 -6.46 -41.58 -7.31
CA ILE A 816 -5.30 -42.02 -6.53
C ILE A 816 -5.02 -43.50 -6.85
N VAL A 817 -3.96 -43.75 -7.63
CA VAL A 817 -3.58 -45.10 -8.08
C VAL A 817 -2.49 -45.72 -7.19
N TYR A 818 -1.81 -44.93 -6.38
CA TYR A 818 -0.84 -45.37 -5.38
C TYR A 818 -0.75 -44.37 -4.23
N GLY A 819 -0.55 -44.86 -3.01
CA GLY A 819 -0.32 -44.05 -1.82
C GLY A 819 -1.59 -43.42 -1.24
N GLY A 820 -1.50 -42.16 -0.82
CA GLY A 820 -2.61 -41.36 -0.31
C GLY A 820 -2.80 -41.37 1.21
N LYS A 821 -2.01 -42.17 1.96
CA LYS A 821 -2.06 -42.14 3.43
C LYS A 821 -1.37 -40.89 3.97
N THR A 822 -1.90 -40.38 5.07
CA THR A 822 -1.37 -39.20 5.76
C THR A 822 -1.37 -39.40 7.26
N ASP A 823 -0.35 -38.89 7.93
CA ASP A 823 -0.20 -38.89 9.39
C ASP A 823 0.24 -37.50 9.85
N LEU A 824 -0.63 -36.79 10.56
CA LEU A 824 -0.35 -35.43 11.04
C LEU A 824 0.65 -35.42 12.20
N GLU A 825 0.59 -36.42 13.10
CA GLU A 825 1.48 -36.46 14.27
C GLU A 825 2.93 -36.61 13.83
N ASP A 826 3.16 -37.43 12.81
CA ASP A 826 4.46 -37.62 12.19
C ASP A 826 4.75 -36.62 11.06
N ARG A 827 3.78 -35.76 10.69
CA ARG A 827 3.84 -34.82 9.55
C ARG A 827 4.26 -35.51 8.25
N TYR A 828 3.64 -36.64 7.96
CA TYR A 828 3.99 -37.55 6.88
C TYR A 828 2.85 -37.70 5.87
N ILE A 829 3.15 -37.51 4.59
CA ILE A 829 2.26 -37.88 3.48
C ILE A 829 2.97 -38.95 2.66
N GLU A 830 2.29 -40.06 2.40
CA GLU A 830 2.83 -41.16 1.61
C GLU A 830 3.11 -40.71 0.17
N PRO A 831 4.21 -41.16 -0.46
CA PRO A 831 4.41 -41.00 -1.91
C PRO A 831 3.14 -41.38 -2.67
N THR A 832 2.58 -40.43 -3.41
CA THR A 832 1.24 -40.57 -3.99
C THR A 832 1.28 -40.32 -5.48
N ILE A 833 0.71 -41.23 -6.27
CA ILE A 833 0.51 -41.04 -7.71
C ILE A 833 -0.98 -40.86 -7.95
N VAL A 834 -1.33 -39.78 -8.64
CA VAL A 834 -2.72 -39.45 -9.00
C VAL A 834 -2.84 -39.43 -10.52
N ALA A 835 -3.58 -40.38 -11.06
CA ALA A 835 -3.81 -40.54 -12.49
C ALA A 835 -5.02 -39.72 -12.96
N ASP A 836 -5.08 -39.45 -14.27
CA ASP A 836 -6.24 -38.82 -14.92
C ASP A 836 -6.65 -37.47 -14.29
N VAL A 837 -5.65 -36.67 -13.90
CA VAL A 837 -5.89 -35.40 -13.19
C VAL A 837 -6.39 -34.35 -14.17
N PRO A 838 -7.57 -33.74 -13.93
CA PRO A 838 -8.07 -32.68 -14.81
C PRO A 838 -7.24 -31.39 -14.70
N PRO A 839 -7.14 -30.58 -15.76
CA PRO A 839 -6.38 -29.31 -15.76
C PRO A 839 -6.72 -28.32 -14.63
N ASP A 840 -7.95 -28.33 -14.15
CA ASP A 840 -8.53 -27.46 -13.12
C ASP A 840 -8.61 -28.12 -11.72
N ASP A 841 -7.93 -29.26 -11.53
CA ASP A 841 -7.85 -29.97 -10.25
C ASP A 841 -7.18 -29.15 -9.13
N SER A 842 -7.50 -29.44 -7.86
CA SER A 842 -6.83 -28.84 -6.71
C SER A 842 -5.32 -29.08 -6.72
N LEU A 843 -4.85 -30.26 -7.15
CA LEU A 843 -3.42 -30.54 -7.29
C LEU A 843 -2.75 -29.68 -8.37
N MET A 844 -3.54 -29.03 -9.24
CA MET A 844 -3.06 -28.15 -10.29
C MET A 844 -3.24 -26.66 -9.98
N SER A 845 -3.83 -26.28 -8.83
CA SER A 845 -4.09 -24.85 -8.54
C SER A 845 -2.86 -24.08 -8.04
N GLU A 846 -1.96 -24.75 -7.31
CA GLU A 846 -0.74 -24.15 -6.76
C GLU A 846 0.45 -25.13 -6.79
N GLU A 847 1.65 -24.68 -6.43
CA GLU A 847 2.83 -25.53 -6.27
C GLU A 847 2.59 -26.57 -5.17
N ILE A 848 2.84 -27.85 -5.47
CA ILE A 848 2.54 -28.95 -4.54
C ILE A 848 3.54 -28.92 -3.40
N PHE A 849 4.84 -28.85 -3.71
CA PHE A 849 5.92 -28.84 -2.71
C PHE A 849 5.77 -29.98 -1.68
N GLY A 850 5.59 -31.20 -2.20
CA GLY A 850 5.29 -32.41 -1.45
C GLY A 850 5.28 -33.67 -2.34
N PRO A 851 5.04 -34.86 -1.76
CA PRO A 851 5.31 -36.14 -2.41
C PRO A 851 4.15 -36.64 -3.30
N ILE A 852 3.33 -35.72 -3.84
CA ILE A 852 2.18 -36.04 -4.70
C ILE A 852 2.56 -35.77 -6.15
N LEU A 853 2.40 -36.77 -7.00
CA LEU A 853 2.69 -36.72 -8.43
C LEU A 853 1.39 -36.87 -9.25
N PRO A 854 0.72 -35.76 -9.58
CA PRO A 854 -0.40 -35.77 -10.51
C PRO A 854 0.07 -36.03 -11.95
N ILE A 855 -0.73 -36.79 -12.71
CA ILE A 855 -0.49 -37.10 -14.11
C ILE A 855 -1.66 -36.55 -14.94
N LEU A 856 -1.32 -35.68 -15.90
CA LEU A 856 -2.24 -35.11 -16.88
C LEU A 856 -2.10 -35.82 -18.21
N ILE A 857 -3.23 -36.12 -18.82
CA ILE A 857 -3.29 -36.66 -20.19
C ILE A 857 -3.48 -35.51 -21.18
N VAL A 858 -2.63 -35.52 -22.21
CA VAL A 858 -2.81 -34.74 -23.43
C VAL A 858 -2.72 -35.66 -24.65
N ARG A 859 -3.13 -35.16 -25.81
CA ARG A 859 -3.10 -35.92 -27.06
C ARG A 859 -1.69 -36.10 -27.60
N ASP A 860 -0.90 -35.02 -27.55
CA ASP A 860 0.40 -34.94 -28.21
C ASP A 860 1.32 -33.88 -27.59
N VAL A 861 2.57 -33.85 -28.06
CA VAL A 861 3.60 -32.89 -27.63
C VAL A 861 3.18 -31.43 -27.83
N CYS A 862 2.41 -31.12 -28.87
CA CYS A 862 2.00 -29.75 -29.17
C CYS A 862 0.98 -29.26 -28.14
N GLU A 863 0.05 -30.12 -27.74
CA GLU A 863 -0.89 -29.83 -26.65
C GLU A 863 -0.17 -29.68 -25.30
N ALA A 864 0.85 -30.50 -25.01
CA ALA A 864 1.67 -30.36 -23.81
C ALA A 864 2.37 -28.99 -23.75
N ILE A 865 3.00 -28.58 -24.85
CA ILE A 865 3.67 -27.28 -24.98
C ILE A 865 2.65 -26.14 -24.81
N ALA A 866 1.49 -26.24 -25.45
CA ALA A 866 0.43 -25.24 -25.32
C ALA A 866 -0.07 -25.12 -23.86
N PHE A 867 -0.24 -26.26 -23.18
CA PHE A 867 -0.62 -26.29 -21.78
C PHE A 867 0.42 -25.59 -20.89
N ILE A 868 1.70 -25.91 -21.03
CA ILE A 868 2.78 -25.29 -20.25
C ILE A 868 2.84 -23.78 -20.51
N ARG A 869 2.73 -23.34 -21.77
CA ARG A 869 2.75 -21.91 -22.15
C ARG A 869 1.57 -21.10 -21.62
N SER A 870 0.45 -21.75 -21.31
CA SER A 870 -0.73 -21.09 -20.75
C SER A 870 -0.59 -20.73 -19.26
N ARG A 871 0.50 -21.18 -18.62
CA ARG A 871 0.74 -21.06 -17.18
C ARG A 871 1.99 -20.23 -16.92
N ASP A 872 2.19 -19.90 -15.65
CA ASP A 872 3.40 -19.23 -15.21
C ASP A 872 4.64 -20.05 -15.55
N LYS A 873 5.71 -19.34 -15.96
CA LYS A 873 6.99 -19.94 -16.29
C LYS A 873 7.58 -20.62 -15.06
N PRO A 874 7.82 -21.94 -15.09
CA PRO A 874 8.32 -22.68 -13.94
C PRO A 874 9.82 -22.45 -13.72
N LEU A 875 10.31 -22.82 -12.53
CA LEU A 875 11.75 -22.79 -12.27
C LEU A 875 12.46 -23.86 -13.08
N ALA A 876 11.94 -25.09 -13.13
CA ALA A 876 12.49 -26.17 -13.95
C ALA A 876 11.46 -26.74 -14.94
N LEU A 877 11.93 -27.27 -16.06
CA LEU A 877 11.15 -28.05 -17.01
C LEU A 877 11.92 -29.31 -17.41
N TYR A 878 11.24 -30.45 -17.38
CA TYR A 878 11.83 -31.75 -17.64
C TYR A 878 11.18 -32.45 -18.85
N VAL A 879 11.98 -33.12 -19.67
CA VAL A 879 11.51 -33.86 -20.86
C VAL A 879 12.18 -35.23 -20.93
N PHE A 880 11.40 -36.29 -20.84
CA PHE A 880 11.84 -37.67 -20.97
C PHE A 880 11.36 -38.20 -22.32
N SER A 881 12.29 -38.30 -23.27
CA SER A 881 12.03 -38.71 -24.65
C SER A 881 13.33 -39.17 -25.29
N SER A 882 13.27 -40.17 -26.17
CA SER A 882 14.42 -40.54 -27.03
C SER A 882 14.32 -39.93 -28.42
N ASP A 883 13.29 -39.12 -28.69
CA ASP A 883 13.16 -38.33 -29.91
C ASP A 883 13.72 -36.91 -29.72
N ASP A 884 14.85 -36.62 -30.38
CA ASP A 884 15.48 -35.30 -30.37
C ASP A 884 14.56 -34.20 -30.91
N GLN A 885 13.65 -34.51 -31.83
CA GLN A 885 12.70 -33.50 -32.34
C GLN A 885 11.72 -33.07 -31.25
N THR A 886 11.27 -34.00 -30.41
CA THR A 886 10.42 -33.71 -29.26
C THR A 886 11.17 -32.89 -28.21
N ILE A 887 12.41 -33.26 -27.88
CA ILE A 887 13.25 -32.47 -26.96
C ILE A 887 13.44 -31.04 -27.47
N ASN A 888 13.86 -30.88 -28.73
CA ASN A 888 14.10 -29.56 -29.31
C ASN A 888 12.83 -28.71 -29.37
N LYS A 889 11.65 -29.30 -29.63
CA LYS A 889 10.38 -28.57 -29.56
C LYS A 889 10.13 -27.98 -28.18
N PHE A 890 10.38 -28.71 -27.10
CA PHE A 890 10.24 -28.16 -25.75
C PHE A 890 11.26 -27.05 -25.49
N VAL A 891 12.53 -27.27 -25.85
CA VAL A 891 13.60 -26.26 -25.69
C VAL A 891 13.23 -24.95 -26.40
N ASP A 892 12.77 -25.02 -27.64
CA ASP A 892 12.54 -23.84 -28.48
C ASP A 892 11.19 -23.15 -28.20
N GLN A 893 10.18 -23.90 -27.76
CA GLN A 893 8.80 -23.41 -27.68
C GLN A 893 8.29 -23.19 -26.25
N THR A 894 9.08 -23.47 -25.22
CA THR A 894 8.73 -23.19 -23.82
C THR A 894 9.71 -22.22 -23.16
N SER A 895 9.41 -21.78 -21.94
CA SER A 895 10.27 -20.88 -21.17
C SER A 895 10.24 -21.30 -19.70
N SER A 896 11.40 -21.67 -19.17
CA SER A 896 11.65 -22.03 -17.78
C SER A 896 12.99 -21.47 -17.32
N GLY A 897 13.26 -21.50 -16.01
CA GLY A 897 14.55 -21.09 -15.46
C GLY A 897 15.68 -22.03 -15.89
N VAL A 898 15.46 -23.33 -15.70
CA VAL A 898 16.33 -24.40 -16.17
C VAL A 898 15.56 -25.46 -16.95
N PHE A 899 16.27 -26.17 -17.82
CA PHE A 899 15.75 -27.26 -18.64
C PHE A 899 16.66 -28.47 -18.50
N CYS A 900 16.09 -29.66 -18.33
CA CYS A 900 16.84 -30.91 -18.35
C CYS A 900 16.07 -31.98 -19.13
N ALA A 901 16.74 -32.63 -20.07
CA ALA A 901 16.20 -33.76 -20.81
C ALA A 901 16.74 -35.08 -20.24
N ASN A 902 15.86 -36.07 -20.14
CA ASN A 902 16.12 -37.44 -19.71
C ASN A 902 16.66 -37.59 -18.28
N ASP A 903 16.61 -36.54 -17.47
CA ASP A 903 16.88 -36.56 -16.03
C ASP A 903 16.15 -35.38 -15.35
N ALA A 904 16.24 -35.30 -14.03
CA ALA A 904 15.70 -34.18 -13.25
C ALA A 904 16.64 -33.82 -12.10
N ILE A 905 16.69 -32.54 -11.72
CA ILE A 905 17.48 -31.97 -10.61
C ILE A 905 19.01 -32.00 -10.81
N ILE A 906 19.56 -32.99 -11.52
CA ILE A 906 21.01 -33.18 -11.69
C ILE A 906 21.71 -31.98 -12.33
N ASN A 907 21.00 -31.21 -13.16
CA ASN A 907 21.53 -29.99 -13.77
C ASN A 907 21.92 -28.91 -12.75
N LEU A 908 21.41 -28.98 -11.51
CA LEU A 908 21.79 -28.09 -10.42
C LEU A 908 23.18 -28.39 -9.85
N MET A 909 23.70 -29.61 -10.07
CA MET A 909 25.03 -30.02 -9.60
C MET A 909 26.15 -29.62 -10.57
N LEU A 910 25.83 -28.96 -11.69
CA LEU A 910 26.83 -28.44 -12.62
C LEU A 910 27.14 -26.97 -12.31
N ASP A 911 28.26 -26.70 -11.65
CA ASP A 911 28.69 -25.34 -11.25
C ASP A 911 28.87 -24.37 -12.43
N SER A 912 29.01 -24.90 -13.66
CA SER A 912 29.13 -24.11 -14.89
C SER A 912 27.79 -23.60 -15.44
N LEU A 913 26.67 -24.23 -15.07
CA LEU A 913 25.35 -23.81 -15.51
C LEU A 913 24.79 -22.71 -14.59
N PRO A 914 24.19 -21.65 -15.16
CA PRO A 914 23.47 -20.68 -14.35
C PRO A 914 22.20 -21.32 -13.81
N PHE A 915 21.95 -21.15 -12.52
CA PHE A 915 20.69 -21.49 -11.89
C PHE A 915 19.93 -20.23 -11.53
N GLY A 916 18.66 -20.16 -11.92
CA GLY A 916 17.79 -19.02 -11.64
C GLY A 916 16.44 -19.13 -12.32
N GLY A 917 15.44 -18.44 -11.77
CA GLY A 917 14.09 -18.39 -12.33
C GLY A 917 13.88 -17.35 -13.44
N VAL A 918 12.70 -17.40 -14.06
CA VAL A 918 12.25 -16.40 -15.05
C VAL A 918 10.77 -16.09 -14.85
N GLY A 919 10.43 -14.81 -14.71
CA GLY A 919 9.04 -14.41 -14.46
C GLY A 919 8.61 -14.73 -13.02
N ASN A 920 7.51 -15.46 -12.83
CA ASN A 920 7.00 -15.75 -11.48
C ASN A 920 7.85 -16.76 -10.69
N SER A 921 8.70 -17.54 -11.38
CA SER A 921 9.69 -18.41 -10.75
C SER A 921 10.97 -17.69 -10.34
N GLY A 922 11.15 -16.41 -10.72
CA GLY A 922 12.29 -15.64 -10.26
C GLY A 922 12.86 -14.64 -11.26
N THR A 923 13.90 -13.95 -10.81
CA THR A 923 14.75 -13.08 -11.61
C THR A 923 16.16 -13.11 -11.04
N GLY A 924 17.18 -13.05 -11.90
CA GLY A 924 18.57 -13.25 -11.50
C GLY A 924 19.04 -14.67 -11.79
N ARG A 925 20.31 -14.93 -11.48
CA ARG A 925 20.94 -16.25 -11.63
C ARG A 925 22.18 -16.35 -10.75
N TYR A 926 22.56 -17.53 -10.33
CA TYR A 926 23.76 -17.80 -9.53
C TYR A 926 24.30 -19.20 -9.83
N HIS A 927 25.15 -19.73 -8.95
CA HIS A 927 26.08 -20.88 -9.08
C HIS A 927 27.42 -20.52 -9.73
N GLY A 928 28.52 -21.07 -9.20
CA GLY A 928 29.86 -20.93 -9.74
C GLY A 928 30.20 -19.50 -10.16
N LYS A 929 30.62 -19.33 -11.42
CA LYS A 929 30.93 -18.04 -12.03
C LYS A 929 29.76 -17.05 -11.99
N TRP A 930 28.53 -17.52 -12.15
CA TRP A 930 27.34 -16.68 -12.20
C TRP A 930 27.04 -16.04 -10.86
N SER A 931 27.32 -16.75 -9.75
CA SER A 931 27.32 -16.13 -8.42
C SER A 931 28.25 -14.93 -8.39
N PHE A 932 29.52 -15.08 -8.80
CA PHE A 932 30.49 -13.99 -8.82
C PHE A 932 30.01 -12.79 -9.66
N GLU A 933 29.44 -13.04 -10.84
CA GLU A 933 28.94 -11.98 -11.72
C GLU A 933 27.70 -11.27 -11.15
N THR A 934 26.71 -12.00 -10.64
CA THR A 934 25.48 -11.44 -10.05
C THR A 934 25.79 -10.51 -8.89
N PHE A 935 26.81 -10.89 -8.14
CA PHE A 935 27.29 -10.21 -6.98
C PHE A 935 28.41 -9.21 -7.26
N SER A 936 28.60 -8.85 -8.54
CA SER A 936 29.55 -7.84 -8.99
C SER A 936 28.99 -6.89 -10.05
N HIS A 937 29.44 -5.63 -10.07
CA HIS A 937 29.21 -4.66 -11.12
C HIS A 937 30.21 -4.84 -12.24
N MET A 938 29.74 -5.11 -13.46
CA MET A 938 30.58 -5.04 -14.65
C MET A 938 30.81 -3.59 -15.07
N LYS A 939 31.86 -2.96 -14.53
CA LYS A 939 32.24 -1.59 -14.85
C LYS A 939 33.01 -1.52 -16.17
N GLY A 940 32.39 -0.94 -17.19
CA GLY A 940 33.06 -0.56 -18.44
C GLY A 940 34.00 0.61 -18.22
N SER A 941 35.29 0.42 -18.48
CA SER A 941 36.33 1.44 -18.32
C SER A 941 37.07 1.67 -19.63
N LEU A 942 37.28 2.94 -19.98
CA LEU A 942 38.07 3.36 -21.15
C LEU A 942 39.14 4.34 -20.67
N ILE A 943 40.40 3.91 -20.68
CA ILE A 943 41.54 4.78 -20.37
C ILE A 943 42.10 5.32 -21.68
N ARG A 944 41.99 6.63 -21.88
CA ARG A 944 42.53 7.33 -23.05
C ARG A 944 43.85 8.01 -22.73
N ASN A 945 44.72 8.10 -23.72
CA ASN A 945 45.94 8.89 -23.64
C ASN A 945 45.79 10.23 -24.38
N TYR A 946 46.77 11.12 -24.21
CA TYR A 946 46.83 12.42 -24.90
C TYR A 946 47.65 12.36 -26.20
N ASN A 947 47.59 11.24 -26.94
CA ASN A 947 48.33 11.10 -28.20
C ASN A 947 47.84 12.14 -29.21
N LYS A 948 48.77 12.99 -29.69
CA LYS A 948 48.47 14.12 -30.59
C LYS A 948 48.02 13.69 -31.98
N GLU A 949 48.49 12.54 -32.46
CA GLU A 949 48.14 12.01 -33.78
C GLU A 949 46.68 11.53 -33.80
N MET A 950 46.27 10.80 -32.76
CA MET A 950 44.88 10.35 -32.59
C MET A 950 43.92 11.53 -32.32
N GLU A 951 44.40 12.55 -31.61
CA GLU A 951 43.64 13.77 -31.37
C GLU A 951 43.41 14.56 -32.66
N ALA A 952 44.41 14.63 -33.54
CA ALA A 952 44.28 15.19 -34.88
C ALA A 952 43.31 14.37 -35.75
N MET A 953 43.38 13.03 -35.71
CA MET A 953 42.46 12.15 -36.45
C MET A 953 41.00 12.30 -36.01
N THR A 954 40.75 12.67 -34.75
CA THR A 954 39.40 12.84 -34.20
C THR A 954 38.95 14.31 -34.11
N GLN A 955 39.72 15.25 -34.67
CA GLN A 955 39.45 16.70 -34.57
C GLN A 955 38.06 17.10 -35.11
N ASN A 956 37.52 16.34 -36.07
CA ASN A 956 36.21 16.56 -36.65
C ASN A 956 35.04 16.34 -35.67
N ARG A 957 35.28 15.77 -34.49
CA ARG A 957 34.30 15.69 -33.39
C ARG A 957 34.06 17.04 -32.70
N TYR A 958 34.96 18.01 -32.89
CA TYR A 958 34.92 19.31 -32.20
C TYR A 958 34.15 20.37 -32.97
N LEU A 959 33.42 21.18 -32.22
CA LEU A 959 32.64 22.31 -32.71
C LEU A 959 33.53 23.37 -33.41
N PRO A 960 32.98 24.12 -34.38
CA PRO A 960 31.65 23.96 -34.96
C PRO A 960 31.58 22.75 -35.91
N PHE A 961 30.39 22.14 -36.02
CA PHE A 961 30.12 21.08 -37.00
C PHE A 961 29.92 21.68 -38.41
N SER A 962 30.40 20.98 -39.42
CA SER A 962 30.17 21.25 -40.85
C SER A 962 29.86 19.93 -41.56
N ASP A 963 29.22 19.99 -42.74
CA ASP A 963 28.89 18.80 -43.52
C ASP A 963 30.14 17.96 -43.83
N GLU A 964 31.26 18.61 -44.14
CA GLU A 964 32.56 17.97 -44.37
C GLU A 964 33.07 17.21 -43.14
N LYS A 965 33.01 17.83 -41.95
CA LYS A 965 33.39 17.18 -40.69
C LYS A 965 32.47 16.01 -40.37
N THR A 966 31.17 16.17 -40.62
CA THR A 966 30.16 15.15 -40.38
C THR A 966 30.36 13.94 -41.29
N ASP A 967 30.66 14.14 -42.58
CA ASP A 967 30.90 13.05 -43.51
C ASP A 967 32.22 12.32 -43.24
N ALA A 968 33.28 13.06 -42.87
CA ALA A 968 34.52 12.46 -42.41
C ALA A 968 34.32 11.61 -41.14
N MET A 969 33.54 12.11 -40.17
CA MET A 969 33.21 11.36 -38.96
C MET A 969 32.33 10.13 -39.25
N LYS A 970 31.33 10.25 -40.15
CA LYS A 970 30.50 9.11 -40.59
C LYS A 970 31.38 7.99 -41.14
N ASN A 971 32.32 8.31 -42.03
CA ASN A 971 33.23 7.31 -42.60
C ASN A 971 34.13 6.66 -41.54
N MET A 972 34.53 7.40 -40.51
CA MET A 972 35.36 6.88 -39.42
C MET A 972 34.60 5.96 -38.44
N VAL A 973 33.32 6.23 -38.16
CA VAL A 973 32.53 5.47 -37.16
C VAL A 973 31.64 4.38 -37.77
N ARG A 974 31.37 4.43 -39.07
CA ARG A 974 30.47 3.50 -39.75
C ARG A 974 31.02 2.08 -39.70
N LYS A 975 30.29 1.18 -39.04
CA LYS A 975 30.53 -0.25 -39.15
C LYS A 975 29.93 -0.77 -40.46
N PRO A 976 30.60 -1.68 -41.18
CA PRO A 976 30.00 -2.33 -42.34
C PRO A 976 28.75 -3.11 -41.89
N ALA A 977 27.65 -2.96 -42.63
CA ALA A 977 26.47 -3.78 -42.40
C ALA A 977 26.79 -5.20 -42.89
N PRO A 978 26.49 -6.26 -42.11
CA PRO A 978 26.73 -7.64 -42.53
C PRO A 978 25.70 -8.14 -43.57
N TYR A 979 24.88 -7.24 -44.13
CA TYR A 979 23.85 -7.50 -45.12
C TYR A 979 23.76 -6.33 -46.10
N GLU A 980 23.31 -6.60 -47.33
CA GLU A 980 23.01 -5.54 -48.29
C GLU A 980 21.78 -4.76 -47.82
N MET A 981 21.94 -3.44 -47.70
CA MET A 981 20.80 -2.55 -47.48
C MET A 981 19.96 -2.54 -48.75
N PRO A 982 18.64 -2.81 -48.69
CA PRO A 982 17.79 -2.72 -49.86
C PRO A 982 17.85 -1.29 -50.43
N ASP A 983 18.01 -1.22 -51.75
CA ASP A 983 18.07 0.01 -52.54
C ASP A 983 16.83 0.87 -52.20
N ASN A 984 17.02 2.02 -51.54
CA ASN A 984 15.94 2.93 -51.16
C ASN A 984 15.34 3.59 -52.43
N ARG A 985 14.48 2.86 -53.13
CA ARG A 985 13.57 3.39 -54.16
C ARG A 985 12.13 3.34 -53.67
N PHE A 986 11.82 4.06 -52.61
CA PHE A 986 10.43 4.37 -52.23
C PHE A 986 10.34 5.78 -51.63
N ILE A 987 10.69 6.79 -52.43
CA ILE A 987 10.14 8.14 -52.31
C ILE A 987 9.96 8.67 -53.75
N ASN A 988 8.80 8.38 -54.31
CA ASN A 988 8.01 9.20 -55.25
C ASN A 988 6.92 8.31 -55.83
N ASP A 989 5.76 8.30 -55.18
CA ASP A 989 4.42 8.36 -55.78
C ASP A 989 3.37 8.67 -54.70
#